data_AF-A0A355F4A2-F1
#
_entry.id   AF-A0A355F4A2-F1
#
_cell.length_a   1.000
_cell.length_b   1.000
_cell.length_c   1.000
_cell.angle_alpha   90.00
_cell.angle_beta   90.00
_cell.angle_gamma   90.00
#
_symmetry.space_group_name_H-M   'P 1'
#
loop_
_entity.id
_entity.type
_entity.pdbx_description
1 polymer ?
#
loop_
_entity_poly.entity_id
_entity_poly.type
_entity_poly.pdbx_seq_one_letter_code
_entity_poly.pdbx_strand_id
1 'polypeptide(L)'
;MSRLRRTLPALSLPCALLCCALAAADLASAAPETPDPAAGLQPRHREFLEETAPLLSATERQAFLALPRDYQRDAFIRRFWDVRDPYTQTARNELHEKWQERLKQAREEMGNVTEDRARVLLLAGPPRTVTHSLCDSLMPLEVWDYDGSERVKRGFSVVFVSPGGSSRGPWRLWSPGEGLSSLFSVELRLRATGGVKDQELIDTACSQGGEDVLGRLAFAVDWDAFLKASQLIPRPNEEWVAAFLARSTDVPEGAATFPARADFAFPGRYGSRTVVQGVVSVARADLAAAGTSASFVVDGEVLYRGELFEQFRYRFLFPGGDATAADTFPLVFQRYLRPGTYTLILKVEETGGQRFWRETRELAIPSAEEAQAASAPAPVPAPTASAPAQLAEANAPSFGTDEKTIRLLPPPPGLITGTVRIEARATGEGIARVRFLLDGKPVLTKGKPPYSVELNLGTAPKIHTLQALALGPGDERLAEDEILLNSGPHRFSIRLVEPQPGKTYQASLRAQAQVELPEGESLDRVEIYLNETLLASLYQPPYVQPILLPANAGVSYVRAVAYTPDGNSTEDLVLINAPDYVEEVDVDFVELFTTVVNRQGEAVEGLTEKDFTVLEDGKPQAVRRFELVRDLPIYAGVMVDTSSSMGERNGERLKEAIKAATRFFEAVLEPKDRAAVFTFNDTASLGVRFTSQLDVLTAGLNGLTPEGNTAMYDGLIYSLYYFGGIKGKKAIVLLSDGQDTASHYTFSEALEFARRSGVAIYSVGIDMPQKDYDVRAKLQKLADETGGRSFFIAAASELEKVFAVVEEELRSQYMLAYQSTNPSRDDKFRTVEVQLARPGLEAKTVRGYYP
;
A
#
# COMPACT_ATOMS: atom_id res chain seq x y z
N MET A 1 -76.64 -35.06 -41.76
CA MET A 1 -78.03 -34.51 -41.74
C MET A 1 -77.96 -33.02 -41.42
N SER A 2 -78.94 -32.18 -41.81
CA SER A 2 -79.17 -30.75 -41.44
C SER A 2 -77.95 -29.79 -41.39
N ARG A 3 -77.79 -28.77 -42.27
CA ARG A 3 -78.50 -27.45 -42.31
C ARG A 3 -78.43 -26.66 -40.96
N LEU A 4 -78.17 -25.35 -40.86
CA LEU A 4 -77.93 -24.21 -41.80
C LEU A 4 -76.71 -23.37 -41.30
N ARG A 5 -76.06 -22.40 -41.96
CA ARG A 5 -76.27 -21.46 -43.11
C ARG A 5 -77.04 -20.15 -42.85
N ARG A 6 -76.33 -19.03 -42.57
CA ARG A 6 -76.69 -17.59 -42.65
C ARG A 6 -75.41 -16.75 -42.38
N THR A 7 -75.10 -15.58 -42.98
CA THR A 7 -75.57 -14.90 -44.21
C THR A 7 -74.52 -13.86 -44.69
N LEU A 8 -74.39 -13.66 -46.00
CA LEU A 8 -73.74 -12.52 -46.71
C LEU A 8 -74.88 -11.62 -47.30
N PRO A 9 -74.67 -10.53 -48.09
CA PRO A 9 -73.46 -9.88 -48.67
C PRO A 9 -73.40 -8.34 -48.34
N ALA A 10 -72.87 -7.34 -49.08
CA ALA A 10 -72.14 -7.15 -50.36
C ALA A 10 -71.42 -5.75 -50.40
N LEU A 11 -70.71 -5.44 -51.51
CA LEU A 11 -70.35 -4.08 -52.04
C LEU A 11 -69.27 -3.26 -51.28
N SER A 12 -68.41 -2.45 -51.91
CA SER A 12 -68.10 -2.23 -53.34
C SER A 12 -66.70 -1.59 -53.58
N LEU A 13 -66.12 -1.83 -54.76
CA LEU A 13 -64.91 -1.18 -55.33
C LEU A 13 -65.16 0.30 -55.76
N PRO A 14 -64.17 1.14 -56.21
CA PRO A 14 -62.92 0.76 -56.90
C PRO A 14 -61.59 1.53 -56.62
N CYS A 15 -60.50 0.81 -56.91
CA CYS A 15 -59.27 1.21 -57.64
C CYS A 15 -58.69 2.65 -57.54
N ALA A 16 -57.48 2.75 -56.99
CA ALA A 16 -56.46 3.75 -57.36
C ALA A 16 -55.04 3.17 -57.18
N LEU A 17 -54.61 2.28 -58.10
CA LEU A 17 -53.28 1.67 -58.10
C LEU A 17 -52.35 2.47 -59.04
N LEU A 18 -51.44 3.30 -58.48
CA LEU A 18 -50.07 3.60 -58.96
C LEU A 18 -49.47 4.82 -58.22
N CYS A 19 -48.68 4.57 -57.16
CA CYS A 19 -47.48 5.35 -56.78
C CYS A 19 -46.85 4.81 -55.47
N CYS A 20 -45.58 5.14 -55.23
CA CYS A 20 -44.88 5.01 -53.93
C CYS A 20 -44.79 3.61 -53.29
N ALA A 21 -44.50 2.57 -54.09
CA ALA A 21 -43.97 1.31 -53.55
C ALA A 21 -42.46 1.42 -53.27
N LEU A 22 -42.04 2.30 -52.33
CA LEU A 22 -40.65 2.42 -51.82
C LEU A 22 -40.55 3.35 -50.58
N ALA A 23 -41.42 3.19 -49.58
CA ALA A 23 -41.44 4.05 -48.38
C ALA A 23 -42.04 3.35 -47.14
N ALA A 24 -41.53 2.17 -46.76
CA ALA A 24 -42.08 1.38 -45.65
C ALA A 24 -41.05 0.46 -44.96
N ALA A 25 -39.84 0.97 -44.67
CA ALA A 25 -38.79 0.19 -44.02
C ALA A 25 -37.81 1.07 -43.21
N ASP A 26 -38.33 1.90 -42.30
CA ASP A 26 -37.57 2.43 -41.14
C ASP A 26 -38.50 3.03 -40.08
N LEU A 27 -39.20 2.15 -39.37
CA LEU A 27 -39.79 2.44 -38.05
C LEU A 27 -39.35 1.33 -37.10
N ALA A 28 -38.04 1.31 -36.82
CA ALA A 28 -37.47 0.45 -35.80
C ALA A 28 -38.11 0.79 -34.44
N SER A 29 -38.53 -0.25 -33.71
CA SER A 29 -39.08 -0.10 -32.37
C SER A 29 -38.02 0.43 -31.42
N ALA A 30 -38.09 1.71 -31.07
CA ALA A 30 -37.35 2.24 -29.93
C ALA A 30 -37.75 1.44 -28.68
N ALA A 31 -36.78 0.75 -28.06
CA ALA A 31 -36.98 0.16 -26.75
C ALA A 31 -37.27 1.29 -25.73
N PRO A 32 -38.09 1.06 -24.69
CA PRO A 32 -38.26 2.04 -23.64
C PRO A 32 -36.90 2.29 -22.98
N GLU A 33 -36.45 3.55 -22.97
CA GLU A 33 -35.24 3.94 -22.27
C GLU A 33 -35.38 3.57 -20.80
N THR A 34 -34.42 2.79 -20.27
CA THR A 34 -34.34 2.53 -18.83
C THR A 34 -34.13 3.87 -18.13
N PRO A 35 -34.96 4.22 -17.12
CA PRO A 35 -34.84 5.50 -16.44
C PRO A 35 -33.44 5.63 -15.82
N ASP A 36 -32.82 6.79 -16.01
CA ASP A 36 -31.45 7.05 -15.53
C ASP A 36 -31.36 6.76 -14.01
N PRO A 37 -30.51 5.82 -13.57
CA PRO A 37 -30.36 5.50 -12.16
C PRO A 37 -29.84 6.67 -11.33
N ALA A 38 -29.23 7.69 -11.94
CA ALA A 38 -28.86 8.92 -11.23
C ALA A 38 -30.05 9.85 -10.94
N ALA A 39 -31.20 9.71 -11.63
CA ALA A 39 -32.34 10.63 -11.51
C ALA A 39 -32.97 10.67 -10.10
N GLY A 40 -32.81 9.61 -9.30
CA GLY A 40 -33.28 9.53 -7.91
C GLY A 40 -32.33 10.16 -6.87
N LEU A 41 -31.17 10.68 -7.28
CA LEU A 41 -30.13 11.17 -6.38
C LEU A 41 -30.28 12.66 -5.99
N GLN A 42 -29.77 13.00 -4.80
CA GLN A 42 -29.64 14.40 -4.37
C GLN A 42 -28.78 15.20 -5.37
N PRO A 43 -29.00 16.53 -5.53
CA PRO A 43 -28.23 17.35 -6.47
C PRO A 43 -26.71 17.19 -6.36
N ARG A 44 -26.16 17.26 -5.13
CA ARG A 44 -24.73 17.08 -4.85
C ARG A 44 -24.15 15.71 -5.27
N HIS A 45 -24.97 14.67 -5.32
CA HIS A 45 -24.55 13.33 -5.75
C HIS A 45 -24.59 13.17 -7.28
N ARG A 46 -25.47 13.92 -7.97
CA ARG A 46 -25.45 14.03 -9.43
C ARG A 46 -24.29 14.91 -9.89
N GLU A 47 -24.10 16.05 -9.23
CA GLU A 47 -22.95 16.94 -9.45
C GLU A 47 -21.63 16.17 -9.31
N PHE A 48 -21.43 15.39 -8.24
CA PHE A 48 -20.27 14.51 -8.12
C PHE A 48 -20.08 13.56 -9.32
N LEU A 49 -21.15 12.88 -9.78
CA LEU A 49 -21.08 11.95 -10.91
C LEU A 49 -20.78 12.65 -12.25
N GLU A 50 -21.21 13.90 -12.42
CA GLU A 50 -20.93 14.72 -13.60
C GLU A 50 -19.48 15.28 -13.56
N GLU A 51 -19.08 15.86 -12.43
CA GLU A 51 -17.76 16.48 -12.21
C GLU A 51 -16.60 15.49 -12.18
N THR A 52 -16.85 14.24 -11.76
CA THR A 52 -15.81 13.19 -11.67
C THR A 52 -15.95 12.12 -12.74
N ALA A 53 -16.85 12.30 -13.72
CA ALA A 53 -17.00 11.39 -14.86
C ALA A 53 -15.68 11.03 -15.60
N PRO A 54 -14.66 11.91 -15.71
CA PRO A 54 -13.36 11.54 -16.32
C PRO A 54 -12.42 10.75 -15.39
N LEU A 55 -12.75 10.61 -14.09
CA LEU A 55 -11.94 9.92 -13.07
C LEU A 55 -12.59 8.64 -12.53
N LEU A 56 -13.92 8.55 -12.58
CA LEU A 56 -14.70 7.39 -12.14
C LEU A 56 -14.52 6.19 -13.08
N SER A 57 -14.17 5.04 -12.52
CA SER A 57 -14.27 3.77 -13.23
C SER A 57 -15.73 3.32 -13.39
N ALA A 58 -15.98 2.36 -14.28
CA ALA A 58 -17.30 1.74 -14.42
C ALA A 58 -17.73 1.04 -13.11
N THR A 59 -16.80 0.34 -12.44
CA THR A 59 -16.99 -0.33 -11.16
C THR A 59 -17.31 0.68 -10.05
N GLU A 60 -16.57 1.79 -9.96
CA GLU A 60 -16.82 2.86 -8.98
C GLU A 60 -18.19 3.52 -9.20
N ARG A 61 -18.54 3.84 -10.44
CA ARG A 61 -19.86 4.44 -10.78
C ARG A 61 -21.00 3.47 -10.45
N GLN A 62 -20.86 2.18 -10.77
CA GLN A 62 -21.86 1.17 -10.44
C GLN A 62 -22.02 1.02 -8.93
N ALA A 63 -20.90 0.97 -8.18
CA ALA A 63 -20.91 0.88 -6.73
C ALA A 63 -21.62 2.09 -6.09
N PHE A 64 -21.28 3.32 -6.50
CA PHE A 64 -21.89 4.55 -5.97
C PHE A 64 -23.41 4.60 -6.21
N LEU A 65 -23.86 4.21 -7.40
CA LEU A 65 -25.29 4.13 -7.74
C LEU A 65 -26.03 3.06 -6.92
N ALA A 66 -25.35 1.96 -6.56
CA ALA A 66 -25.92 0.88 -5.76
C ALA A 66 -26.02 1.17 -4.26
N LEU A 67 -25.33 2.21 -3.74
CA LEU A 67 -25.41 2.57 -2.31
C LEU A 67 -26.83 3.02 -1.95
N PRO A 68 -27.50 2.41 -0.95
CA PRO A 68 -28.88 2.75 -0.60
C PRO A 68 -29.02 4.03 0.25
N ARG A 69 -27.95 4.50 0.93
CA ARG A 69 -28.02 5.66 1.84
C ARG A 69 -27.15 6.83 1.40
N ASP A 70 -27.67 8.04 1.59
CA ASP A 70 -26.94 9.28 1.29
C ASP A 70 -25.68 9.46 2.14
N TYR A 71 -25.66 9.00 3.40
CA TYR A 71 -24.45 9.05 4.23
C TYR A 71 -23.34 8.11 3.72
N GLN A 72 -23.69 7.02 3.04
CA GLN A 72 -22.74 6.11 2.41
C GLN A 72 -22.19 6.74 1.13
N ARG A 73 -23.04 7.41 0.33
CA ARG A 73 -22.62 8.20 -0.84
C ARG A 73 -21.64 9.31 -0.43
N ASP A 74 -21.94 10.02 0.64
CA ASP A 74 -21.05 11.07 1.19
C ASP A 74 -19.68 10.51 1.65
N ALA A 75 -19.68 9.31 2.25
CA ALA A 75 -18.44 8.64 2.63
C ALA A 75 -17.68 8.05 1.42
N PHE A 76 -18.38 7.59 0.39
CA PHE A 76 -17.78 7.13 -0.86
C PHE A 76 -17.10 8.29 -1.58
N ILE A 77 -17.72 9.48 -1.63
CA ILE A 77 -17.13 10.69 -2.22
C ILE A 77 -15.84 11.08 -1.49
N ARG A 78 -15.82 11.04 -0.14
CA ARG A 78 -14.58 11.23 0.62
C ARG A 78 -13.53 10.19 0.23
N ARG A 79 -13.87 8.90 0.32
CA ARG A 79 -12.93 7.81 0.07
C ARG A 79 -12.39 7.79 -1.36
N PHE A 80 -13.20 8.15 -2.34
CA PHE A 80 -12.84 8.28 -3.76
C PHE A 80 -11.69 9.27 -3.97
N TRP A 81 -11.67 10.38 -3.22
CA TRP A 81 -10.56 11.34 -3.21
C TRP A 81 -9.38 10.82 -2.38
N ASP A 82 -9.60 10.28 -1.18
CA ASP A 82 -8.53 9.73 -0.32
C ASP A 82 -7.65 8.71 -1.07
N VAL A 83 -8.23 7.84 -1.89
CA VAL A 83 -7.48 6.82 -2.67
C VAL A 83 -6.78 7.36 -3.91
N ARG A 84 -7.00 8.65 -4.23
CA ARG A 84 -6.36 9.36 -5.35
C ARG A 84 -5.39 10.45 -4.87
N ASP A 85 -5.17 10.55 -3.56
CA ASP A 85 -4.23 11.48 -2.96
C ASP A 85 -2.79 11.16 -3.38
N PRO A 86 -2.07 12.07 -4.06
CA PRO A 86 -0.70 11.83 -4.50
C PRO A 86 0.33 11.90 -3.34
N TYR A 87 -0.02 12.54 -2.22
CA TYR A 87 0.93 12.87 -1.15
C TYR A 87 0.27 12.72 0.24
N THR A 88 -0.23 11.52 0.55
CA THR A 88 -0.90 11.15 1.82
C THR A 88 -0.17 11.49 3.14
N GLN A 89 1.09 11.94 3.06
CA GLN A 89 1.89 12.49 4.17
C GLN A 89 1.52 13.95 4.52
N THR A 90 0.86 14.70 3.62
CA THR A 90 0.43 16.09 3.86
C THR A 90 -0.98 16.14 4.46
N ALA A 91 -1.43 17.33 4.85
CA ALA A 91 -2.77 17.56 5.40
C ALA A 91 -3.81 17.96 4.34
N ARG A 92 -3.51 17.78 3.04
CA ARG A 92 -4.31 18.24 1.91
C ARG A 92 -4.17 17.24 0.76
N ASN A 93 -5.25 17.04 0.01
CA ASN A 93 -5.20 16.26 -1.22
C ASN A 93 -4.94 17.22 -2.40
N GLU A 94 -3.68 17.37 -2.83
CA GLU A 94 -3.32 18.36 -3.86
C GLU A 94 -3.90 18.02 -5.24
N LEU A 95 -4.26 16.76 -5.51
CA LEU A 95 -5.03 16.42 -6.71
C LEU A 95 -6.45 16.98 -6.65
N HIS A 96 -7.13 16.83 -5.51
CA HIS A 96 -8.48 17.34 -5.32
C HIS A 96 -8.53 18.87 -5.31
N GLU A 97 -7.57 19.56 -4.67
CA GLU A 97 -7.47 21.03 -4.74
C GLU A 97 -7.33 21.50 -6.20
N LYS A 98 -6.38 20.93 -6.97
CA LYS A 98 -6.22 21.24 -8.41
C LYS A 98 -7.44 20.86 -9.26
N TRP A 99 -8.16 19.79 -8.92
CA TRP A 99 -9.37 19.40 -9.65
C TRP A 99 -10.49 20.43 -9.47
N GLN A 100 -10.67 20.94 -8.25
CA GLN A 100 -11.66 22.00 -7.97
C GLN A 100 -11.32 23.32 -8.68
N GLU A 101 -10.04 23.67 -8.79
CA GLU A 101 -9.59 24.82 -9.60
C GLU A 101 -9.94 24.65 -11.09
N ARG A 102 -9.69 23.46 -11.67
CA ARG A 102 -10.02 23.14 -13.07
C ARG A 102 -11.53 23.05 -13.34
N LEU A 103 -12.31 22.51 -12.40
CA LEU A 103 -13.78 22.51 -12.45
C LEU A 103 -14.32 23.94 -12.49
N LYS A 104 -13.78 24.83 -11.66
CA LYS A 104 -14.12 26.25 -11.69
C LYS A 104 -13.79 26.88 -13.05
N GLN A 105 -12.58 26.65 -13.57
CA GLN A 105 -12.17 27.19 -14.88
C GLN A 105 -13.08 26.69 -16.02
N ALA A 106 -13.39 25.38 -16.07
CA ALA A 106 -14.31 24.82 -17.06
C ALA A 106 -15.72 25.45 -16.98
N ARG A 107 -16.24 25.66 -15.76
CA ARG A 107 -17.51 26.36 -15.53
C ARG A 107 -17.47 27.83 -15.96
N GLU A 108 -16.35 28.53 -15.75
CA GLU A 108 -16.18 29.94 -16.13
C GLU A 108 -15.96 30.14 -17.66
N GLU A 109 -15.24 29.24 -18.33
CA GLU A 109 -14.89 29.36 -19.75
C GLU A 109 -15.88 28.69 -20.72
N MET A 110 -16.50 27.58 -20.31
CA MET A 110 -17.33 26.72 -21.19
C MET A 110 -18.78 26.58 -20.70
N GLY A 111 -19.09 27.06 -19.49
CA GLY A 111 -20.42 26.97 -18.88
C GLY A 111 -20.88 25.56 -18.52
N ASN A 112 -20.04 24.53 -18.72
CA ASN A 112 -20.33 23.12 -18.49
C ASN A 112 -19.04 22.34 -18.19
N VAL A 113 -19.17 21.12 -17.67
CA VAL A 113 -18.02 20.23 -17.35
C VAL A 113 -18.01 18.92 -18.16
N THR A 114 -18.96 18.75 -19.08
CA THR A 114 -19.24 17.46 -19.75
C THR A 114 -18.89 17.44 -21.24
N GLU A 115 -18.66 18.61 -21.86
CA GLU A 115 -18.08 18.80 -23.19
C GLU A 115 -16.60 18.37 -23.24
N ASP A 116 -16.10 17.92 -24.39
CA ASP A 116 -14.78 17.29 -24.45
C ASP A 116 -13.63 18.27 -24.12
N ARG A 117 -13.77 19.56 -24.45
CA ARG A 117 -12.81 20.62 -24.04
C ARG A 117 -12.70 20.71 -22.51
N ALA A 118 -13.83 20.59 -21.80
CA ALA A 118 -13.84 20.59 -20.33
C ALA A 118 -13.16 19.32 -19.78
N ARG A 119 -13.43 18.15 -20.38
CA ARG A 119 -12.78 16.88 -19.99
C ARG A 119 -11.26 16.94 -20.16
N VAL A 120 -10.78 17.50 -21.27
CA VAL A 120 -9.33 17.69 -21.53
C VAL A 120 -8.74 18.68 -20.52
N LEU A 121 -9.38 19.83 -20.29
CA LEU A 121 -8.94 20.81 -19.30
C LEU A 121 -8.85 20.22 -17.88
N LEU A 122 -9.84 19.43 -17.47
CA LEU A 122 -9.85 18.72 -16.19
C LEU A 122 -8.69 17.73 -16.06
N LEU A 123 -8.38 16.98 -17.13
CA LEU A 123 -7.34 15.94 -17.13
C LEU A 123 -5.92 16.47 -17.33
N ALA A 124 -5.65 17.18 -18.43
CA ALA A 124 -4.32 17.71 -18.76
C ALA A 124 -3.98 19.00 -18.00
N GLY A 125 -4.99 19.80 -17.63
CA GLY A 125 -4.81 21.21 -17.26
C GLY A 125 -4.92 22.14 -18.46
N PRO A 126 -4.71 23.46 -18.28
CA PRO A 126 -4.81 24.44 -19.35
C PRO A 126 -3.70 24.25 -20.40
N PRO A 127 -4.01 24.44 -21.70
CA PRO A 127 -3.01 24.39 -22.77
C PRO A 127 -2.05 25.59 -22.73
N ARG A 128 -0.89 25.46 -23.39
CA ARG A 128 0.05 26.57 -23.58
C ARG A 128 -0.47 27.56 -24.62
N THR A 129 -1.00 27.05 -25.73
CA THR A 129 -1.62 27.84 -26.79
C THR A 129 -2.94 27.22 -27.25
N VAL A 130 -3.93 28.08 -27.45
CA VAL A 130 -5.16 27.76 -28.17
C VAL A 130 -5.09 28.50 -29.51
N THR A 131 -5.30 27.78 -30.62
CA THR A 131 -5.44 28.40 -31.94
C THR A 131 -6.76 27.96 -32.57
N HIS A 132 -7.56 28.91 -33.05
CA HIS A 132 -8.74 28.63 -33.87
C HIS A 132 -8.38 28.73 -35.34
N SER A 133 -8.80 27.76 -36.15
CA SER A 133 -8.59 27.82 -37.60
C SER A 133 -9.45 28.90 -38.25
N LEU A 134 -8.86 29.62 -39.21
CA LEU A 134 -9.54 30.62 -40.03
C LEU A 134 -9.95 30.08 -41.41
N CYS A 135 -9.82 28.78 -41.65
CA CYS A 135 -10.13 28.17 -42.95
C CYS A 135 -11.61 27.79 -43.09
N ASP A 136 -12.41 28.63 -43.77
CA ASP A 136 -13.85 28.41 -44.05
C ASP A 136 -14.15 27.11 -44.84
N SER A 137 -13.14 26.48 -45.44
CA SER A 137 -13.28 25.18 -46.12
C SER A 137 -13.30 23.99 -45.15
N LEU A 138 -13.04 24.21 -43.87
CA LEU A 138 -13.16 23.24 -42.79
C LEU A 138 -14.37 23.60 -41.90
N MET A 139 -14.83 22.65 -41.09
CA MET A 139 -15.66 23.01 -39.93
C MET A 139 -14.79 23.79 -38.92
N PRO A 140 -15.36 24.64 -38.04
CA PRO A 140 -14.55 25.38 -37.08
C PRO A 140 -13.68 24.44 -36.24
N LEU A 141 -12.36 24.66 -36.27
CA LEU A 141 -11.36 23.89 -35.53
C LEU A 141 -10.73 24.73 -34.42
N GLU A 142 -10.40 24.08 -33.32
CA GLU A 142 -9.68 24.64 -32.18
C GLU A 142 -8.57 23.66 -31.79
N VAL A 143 -7.32 24.06 -31.95
CA VAL A 143 -6.12 23.26 -31.61
C VAL A 143 -5.57 23.75 -30.28
N TRP A 144 -5.36 22.84 -29.34
CA TRP A 144 -4.75 23.08 -28.04
C TRP A 144 -3.39 22.41 -28.00
N ASP A 145 -2.33 23.21 -27.84
CA ASP A 145 -0.95 22.72 -27.78
C ASP A 145 -0.44 22.74 -26.34
N TYR A 146 0.25 21.67 -25.96
CA TYR A 146 0.91 21.51 -24.66
C TYR A 146 2.41 21.30 -24.88
N ASP A 147 3.27 21.93 -24.06
CA ASP A 147 4.70 21.58 -23.96
C ASP A 147 4.90 20.25 -23.23
N GLY A 148 3.87 19.80 -22.52
CA GLY A 148 3.82 18.63 -21.66
C GLY A 148 2.76 18.82 -20.57
N SER A 149 2.76 17.95 -19.58
CA SER A 149 1.95 18.07 -18.36
C SER A 149 2.73 17.53 -17.15
N GLU A 150 2.16 17.62 -15.95
CA GLU A 150 2.75 17.07 -14.72
C GLU A 150 3.10 15.56 -14.81
N ARG A 151 2.50 14.81 -15.75
CA ARG A 151 2.79 13.38 -15.99
C ARG A 151 3.37 13.09 -17.38
N VAL A 152 3.38 14.04 -18.32
CA VAL A 152 3.87 13.83 -19.69
C VAL A 152 4.95 14.83 -20.05
N LYS A 153 6.21 14.38 -20.09
CA LYS A 153 7.41 15.21 -20.39
C LYS A 153 7.61 15.53 -21.88
N ARG A 154 6.64 15.23 -22.75
CA ARG A 154 6.67 15.56 -24.19
C ARG A 154 5.45 16.42 -24.54
N GLY A 155 5.67 17.40 -25.41
CA GLY A 155 4.59 18.17 -25.97
C GLY A 155 3.68 17.34 -26.87
N PHE A 156 2.41 17.74 -26.93
CA PHE A 156 1.35 17.10 -27.69
C PHE A 156 0.28 18.14 -28.04
N SER A 157 -0.43 17.94 -29.14
CA SER A 157 -1.60 18.76 -29.49
C SER A 157 -2.88 17.91 -29.45
N VAL A 158 -4.01 18.52 -29.10
CA VAL A 158 -5.35 17.94 -29.25
C VAL A 158 -6.23 18.90 -30.04
N VAL A 159 -7.20 18.35 -30.78
CA VAL A 159 -7.97 19.09 -31.78
C VAL A 159 -9.45 18.92 -31.50
N PHE A 160 -10.16 20.03 -31.38
CA PHE A 160 -11.61 20.07 -31.25
C PHE A 160 -12.24 20.62 -32.53
N VAL A 161 -13.44 20.14 -32.82
CA VAL A 161 -14.23 20.53 -33.99
C VAL A 161 -15.67 20.80 -33.59
N SER A 162 -16.28 21.84 -34.16
CA SER A 162 -17.72 22.15 -33.98
C SER A 162 -18.53 21.65 -35.18
N PRO A 163 -19.27 20.52 -35.06
CA PRO A 163 -19.98 19.93 -36.20
C PRO A 163 -21.15 20.78 -36.72
N GLY A 164 -21.64 21.71 -35.89
CA GLY A 164 -22.73 22.63 -36.24
C GLY A 164 -22.30 23.84 -37.06
N GLY A 165 -21.03 23.96 -37.45
CA GLY A 165 -20.53 25.08 -38.26
C GLY A 165 -20.50 26.43 -37.53
N SER A 166 -20.68 26.43 -36.20
CA SER A 166 -20.68 27.64 -35.36
C SER A 166 -19.58 27.56 -34.32
N SER A 167 -18.79 28.63 -34.16
CA SER A 167 -17.81 28.77 -33.07
C SER A 167 -18.45 28.82 -31.67
N ARG A 168 -19.79 28.87 -31.57
CA ARG A 168 -20.58 28.75 -30.34
C ARG A 168 -21.38 27.44 -30.23
N GLY A 169 -21.14 26.49 -31.13
CA GLY A 169 -21.68 25.13 -31.04
C GLY A 169 -20.94 24.29 -29.98
N PRO A 170 -21.47 23.12 -29.60
CA PRO A 170 -20.75 22.18 -28.75
C PRO A 170 -19.53 21.63 -29.51
N TRP A 171 -18.36 21.67 -28.87
CA TRP A 171 -17.13 21.17 -29.47
C TRP A 171 -16.91 19.71 -29.11
N ARG A 172 -16.61 18.90 -30.12
CA ARG A 172 -16.22 17.49 -29.98
C ARG A 172 -14.72 17.35 -30.21
N LEU A 173 -14.08 16.50 -29.44
CA LEU A 173 -12.69 16.08 -29.67
C LEU A 173 -12.59 15.22 -30.93
N TRP A 174 -11.57 15.48 -31.75
CA TRP A 174 -11.27 14.75 -32.98
C TRP A 174 -10.07 13.81 -32.79
N SER A 175 -10.19 12.56 -33.23
CA SER A 175 -9.04 11.66 -33.36
C SER A 175 -8.48 11.67 -34.79
N PRO A 176 -7.15 11.64 -34.97
CA PRO A 176 -6.52 11.37 -36.27
C PRO A 176 -7.02 10.09 -36.96
N GLY A 177 -7.52 9.10 -36.20
CA GLY A 177 -8.12 7.87 -36.72
C GLY A 177 -9.42 8.08 -37.50
N GLU A 178 -10.07 9.24 -37.39
CA GLU A 178 -11.26 9.60 -38.17
C GLU A 178 -10.95 10.06 -39.61
N GLY A 179 -9.68 10.33 -39.91
CA GLY A 179 -9.24 10.85 -41.22
C GLY A 179 -9.57 12.32 -41.45
N LEU A 180 -8.86 12.96 -42.39
CA LEU A 180 -8.91 14.42 -42.59
C LEU A 180 -10.23 14.92 -43.21
N SER A 181 -10.85 14.13 -44.09
CA SER A 181 -12.18 14.42 -44.67
C SER A 181 -13.32 14.50 -43.65
N SER A 182 -13.12 13.98 -42.43
CA SER A 182 -14.04 14.21 -41.31
C SER A 182 -14.08 15.69 -40.87
N LEU A 183 -13.02 16.47 -41.09
CA LEU A 183 -12.92 17.90 -40.73
C LEU A 183 -13.52 18.86 -41.77
N PHE A 184 -13.76 18.39 -42.99
CA PHE A 184 -14.19 19.24 -44.12
C PHE A 184 -15.55 19.93 -43.86
N SER A 185 -15.69 21.17 -44.31
CA SER A 185 -17.00 21.83 -44.38
C SER A 185 -17.92 21.12 -45.38
N VAL A 186 -19.24 21.37 -45.29
CA VAL A 186 -20.23 20.79 -46.21
C VAL A 186 -19.89 21.12 -47.67
N GLU A 187 -19.39 22.32 -47.93
CA GLU A 187 -18.98 22.72 -49.27
C GLU A 187 -17.71 21.99 -49.75
N LEU A 188 -16.68 21.86 -48.90
CA LEU A 188 -15.48 21.11 -49.28
C LEU A 188 -15.79 19.62 -49.52
N ARG A 189 -16.66 18.99 -48.71
CA ARG A 189 -17.12 17.61 -48.95
C ARG A 189 -17.87 17.46 -50.28
N LEU A 190 -18.64 18.45 -50.70
CA LEU A 190 -19.33 18.44 -52.00
C LEU A 190 -18.38 18.71 -53.19
N ARG A 191 -17.25 19.37 -52.96
CA ARG A 191 -16.20 19.64 -53.96
C ARG A 191 -15.13 18.54 -54.05
N ALA A 192 -15.00 17.68 -53.03
CA ALA A 192 -14.03 16.60 -52.98
C ALA A 192 -14.36 15.49 -53.99
N THR A 193 -13.79 15.59 -55.19
CA THR A 193 -13.96 14.57 -56.24
C THR A 193 -13.00 13.39 -56.04
N GLY A 194 -13.47 12.19 -56.36
CA GLY A 194 -12.70 10.95 -56.14
C GLY A 194 -11.43 10.91 -56.98
N GLY A 195 -10.28 11.08 -56.32
CA GLY A 195 -8.95 11.00 -56.93
C GLY A 195 -7.89 11.90 -56.28
N VAL A 196 -8.30 13.02 -55.68
CA VAL A 196 -7.42 13.94 -54.94
C VAL A 196 -7.27 13.46 -53.50
N LYS A 197 -6.11 13.68 -52.86
CA LYS A 197 -5.90 13.34 -51.44
C LYS A 197 -6.46 14.41 -50.50
N ASP A 198 -6.98 14.01 -49.34
CA ASP A 198 -7.49 14.95 -48.35
C ASP A 198 -6.47 16.04 -47.95
N GLN A 199 -5.19 15.66 -47.82
CA GLN A 199 -4.10 16.61 -47.52
C GLN A 199 -3.94 17.69 -48.60
N GLU A 200 -4.02 17.30 -49.88
CA GLU A 200 -3.89 18.19 -51.02
C GLU A 200 -5.11 19.12 -51.16
N LEU A 201 -6.30 18.64 -50.77
CA LEU A 201 -7.51 19.45 -50.65
C LEU A 201 -7.40 20.50 -49.52
N ILE A 202 -6.91 20.11 -48.33
CA ILE A 202 -6.70 21.06 -47.22
C ILE A 202 -5.64 22.10 -47.58
N ASP A 203 -4.49 21.68 -48.11
CA ASP A 203 -3.40 22.59 -48.48
C ASP A 203 -3.88 23.61 -49.53
N THR A 204 -4.53 23.14 -50.60
CA THR A 204 -5.08 24.03 -51.64
C THR A 204 -6.16 24.99 -51.11
N ALA A 205 -6.98 24.55 -50.16
CA ALA A 205 -8.13 25.31 -49.65
C ALA A 205 -7.77 26.29 -48.50
N CYS A 206 -6.80 25.96 -47.66
CA CYS A 206 -6.45 26.73 -46.46
C CYS A 206 -5.16 27.58 -46.62
N SER A 207 -4.24 27.22 -47.53
CA SER A 207 -2.97 27.96 -47.73
C SER A 207 -3.17 29.43 -48.13
N GLN A 208 -4.30 29.79 -48.73
CA GLN A 208 -4.62 31.18 -49.10
C GLN A 208 -4.75 32.13 -47.90
N GLY A 209 -4.96 31.59 -46.68
CA GLY A 209 -4.92 32.35 -45.42
C GLY A 209 -3.54 32.42 -44.75
N GLY A 210 -2.54 31.67 -45.24
CA GLY A 210 -1.22 31.55 -44.62
C GLY A 210 -1.18 30.71 -43.33
N GLU A 211 -2.22 29.91 -43.05
CA GLU A 211 -2.29 29.06 -41.86
C GLU A 211 -1.81 27.62 -42.17
N ASP A 212 -0.75 27.17 -41.50
CA ASP A 212 -0.29 25.78 -41.55
C ASP A 212 -1.16 24.87 -40.67
N VAL A 213 -2.38 24.59 -41.13
CA VAL A 213 -3.31 23.67 -40.47
C VAL A 213 -2.77 22.24 -40.48
N LEU A 214 -2.13 21.80 -41.55
CA LEU A 214 -1.64 20.42 -41.70
C LEU A 214 -0.47 20.11 -40.76
N GLY A 215 0.48 21.02 -40.60
CA GLY A 215 1.59 20.89 -39.66
C GLY A 215 1.10 20.81 -38.21
N ARG A 216 0.04 21.55 -37.85
CA ARG A 216 -0.62 21.46 -36.53
C ARG A 216 -1.31 20.12 -36.33
N LEU A 217 -2.12 19.68 -37.31
CA LEU A 217 -2.79 18.38 -37.27
C LEU A 217 -1.81 17.19 -37.24
N ALA A 218 -0.58 17.35 -37.72
CA ALA A 218 0.46 16.31 -37.66
C ALA A 218 0.98 16.04 -36.22
N PHE A 219 0.77 16.94 -35.26
CA PHE A 219 1.08 16.74 -33.83
C PHE A 219 -0.15 16.37 -32.99
N ALA A 220 -1.33 16.23 -33.62
CA ALA A 220 -2.54 15.81 -32.94
C ALA A 220 -2.44 14.36 -32.47
N VAL A 221 -2.70 14.10 -31.19
CA VAL A 221 -2.74 12.73 -30.63
C VAL A 221 -4.15 12.13 -30.72
N ASP A 222 -4.24 10.81 -30.90
CA ASP A 222 -5.45 10.09 -30.50
C ASP A 222 -5.52 10.13 -28.97
N TRP A 223 -6.44 10.92 -28.44
CA TRP A 223 -6.52 11.22 -27.00
C TRP A 223 -6.85 10.00 -26.14
N ASP A 224 -7.67 9.07 -26.62
CA ASP A 224 -8.05 7.87 -25.85
C ASP A 224 -6.93 6.83 -25.80
N ALA A 225 -6.12 6.71 -26.86
CA ALA A 225 -4.88 5.95 -26.85
C ALA A 225 -3.81 6.66 -25.99
N PHE A 226 -3.69 7.98 -26.11
CA PHE A 226 -2.74 8.80 -25.37
C PHE A 226 -3.01 8.76 -23.86
N LEU A 227 -4.26 8.92 -23.39
CA LEU A 227 -4.65 8.78 -21.98
C LEU A 227 -4.26 7.42 -21.39
N LYS A 228 -4.39 6.33 -22.17
CA LYS A 228 -4.03 4.97 -21.75
C LYS A 228 -2.50 4.79 -21.67
N ALA A 229 -1.76 5.36 -22.62
CA ALA A 229 -0.30 5.27 -22.67
C ALA A 229 0.43 6.22 -21.71
N SER A 230 -0.19 7.34 -21.34
CA SER A 230 0.41 8.41 -20.53
C SER A 230 0.11 8.36 -19.03
N GLN A 231 -0.89 7.57 -18.61
CA GLN A 231 -1.38 7.50 -17.23
C GLN A 231 -1.66 8.87 -16.59
N LEU A 232 -2.18 9.83 -17.37
CA LEU A 232 -2.61 11.15 -16.87
C LEU A 232 -3.59 11.04 -15.67
N ILE A 233 -4.41 9.99 -15.65
CA ILE A 233 -5.35 9.64 -14.58
C ILE A 233 -4.69 8.66 -13.60
N PRO A 234 -4.57 8.99 -12.29
CA PRO A 234 -4.24 8.01 -11.26
C PRO A 234 -5.30 6.92 -11.21
N ARG A 235 -4.89 5.66 -11.35
CA ARG A 235 -5.77 4.49 -11.26
C ARG A 235 -5.51 3.75 -9.94
N PRO A 236 -6.24 4.08 -8.86
CA PRO A 236 -6.23 3.24 -7.66
C PRO A 236 -6.74 1.84 -7.99
N ASN A 237 -6.23 0.83 -7.28
CA ASN A 237 -6.73 -0.54 -7.41
C ASN A 237 -8.22 -0.60 -7.00
N GLU A 238 -9.08 -1.23 -7.82
CA GLU A 238 -10.52 -1.31 -7.59
C GLU A 238 -10.91 -2.10 -6.33
N GLU A 239 -9.96 -2.84 -5.73
CA GLU A 239 -10.09 -3.41 -4.38
C GLU A 239 -10.59 -2.40 -3.33
N TRP A 240 -10.28 -1.10 -3.47
CA TRP A 240 -10.79 -0.09 -2.54
C TRP A 240 -12.32 -0.06 -2.50
N VAL A 241 -12.98 -0.29 -3.65
CA VAL A 241 -14.45 -0.32 -3.79
C VAL A 241 -15.01 -1.54 -3.07
N ALA A 242 -14.38 -2.71 -3.25
CA ALA A 242 -14.75 -3.93 -2.54
C ALA A 242 -14.58 -3.77 -1.02
N ALA A 243 -13.46 -3.20 -0.57
CA ALA A 243 -13.17 -2.93 0.84
C ALA A 243 -14.07 -1.83 1.45
N PHE A 244 -14.64 -0.94 0.63
CA PHE A 244 -15.68 0.01 1.07
C PHE A 244 -17.03 -0.69 1.23
N LEU A 245 -17.52 -1.36 0.18
CA LEU A 245 -18.82 -2.04 0.16
C LEU A 245 -18.92 -3.16 1.20
N ALA A 246 -17.84 -3.92 1.44
CA ALA A 246 -17.82 -5.02 2.39
C ALA A 246 -18.23 -4.60 3.81
N ARG A 247 -17.91 -3.37 4.23
CA ARG A 247 -18.20 -2.83 5.57
C ARG A 247 -19.60 -2.23 5.73
N SER A 248 -20.45 -2.30 4.69
CA SER A 248 -21.84 -1.84 4.81
C SER A 248 -22.61 -2.65 5.86
N THR A 249 -23.44 -1.97 6.64
CA THR A 249 -24.39 -2.61 7.57
C THR A 249 -25.68 -3.07 6.89
N ASP A 250 -25.87 -2.83 5.60
CA ASP A 250 -27.05 -3.28 4.86
C ASP A 250 -27.10 -4.81 4.75
N VAL A 251 -28.31 -5.35 4.74
CA VAL A 251 -28.61 -6.79 4.69
C VAL A 251 -29.36 -7.07 3.38
N PRO A 252 -29.06 -8.16 2.64
CA PRO A 252 -29.76 -8.45 1.38
C PRO A 252 -31.27 -8.62 1.58
N GLU A 253 -32.06 -8.21 0.59
CA GLU A 253 -33.51 -8.34 0.64
C GLU A 253 -33.93 -9.83 0.72
N GLY A 254 -34.80 -10.15 1.69
CA GLY A 254 -35.23 -11.53 1.94
C GLY A 254 -34.20 -12.44 2.61
N ALA A 255 -33.04 -11.93 3.04
CA ALA A 255 -32.03 -12.74 3.73
C ALA A 255 -32.56 -13.36 5.04
N ALA A 256 -32.10 -14.57 5.35
CA ALA A 256 -32.47 -15.27 6.58
C ALA A 256 -31.92 -14.55 7.81
N THR A 257 -32.68 -14.55 8.92
CA THR A 257 -32.31 -13.81 10.14
C THR A 257 -32.21 -14.70 11.37
N PHE A 258 -31.55 -14.19 12.42
CA PHE A 258 -31.44 -14.84 13.73
C PHE A 258 -31.57 -13.81 14.86
N PRO A 259 -32.04 -14.22 16.07
CA PRO A 259 -32.10 -13.33 17.22
C PRO A 259 -30.70 -13.11 17.84
N ALA A 260 -30.42 -11.86 18.19
CA ALA A 260 -29.28 -11.49 19.01
C ALA A 260 -29.62 -10.24 19.85
N ARG A 261 -28.82 -9.97 20.88
CA ARG A 261 -28.99 -8.83 21.78
C ARG A 261 -27.69 -8.05 21.90
N ALA A 262 -27.71 -6.76 21.54
CA ALA A 262 -26.61 -5.84 21.83
C ALA A 262 -26.84 -5.11 23.17
N ASP A 263 -25.86 -5.22 24.06
CA ASP A 263 -25.72 -4.41 25.27
C ASP A 263 -24.48 -3.50 25.15
N PHE A 264 -24.53 -2.33 25.79
CA PHE A 264 -23.47 -1.32 25.71
C PHE A 264 -23.04 -0.86 27.10
N ALA A 265 -21.74 -0.60 27.25
CA ALA A 265 -21.14 -0.08 28.48
C ALA A 265 -20.06 0.96 28.17
N PHE A 266 -19.79 1.82 29.15
CA PHE A 266 -18.80 2.90 29.06
C PHE A 266 -17.72 2.73 30.15
N PRO A 267 -16.84 1.72 30.07
CA PRO A 267 -16.06 1.29 31.23
C PRO A 267 -14.78 2.12 31.47
N GLY A 268 -14.47 3.13 30.66
CA GLY A 268 -13.27 3.93 30.83
C GLY A 268 -13.05 4.98 29.73
N ARG A 269 -11.79 5.41 29.57
CA ARG A 269 -11.39 6.47 28.62
C ARG A 269 -10.12 6.13 27.85
N TYR A 270 -9.88 6.88 26.77
CA TYR A 270 -8.66 6.85 25.97
C TYR A 270 -8.34 8.27 25.50
N GLY A 271 -7.38 8.93 26.18
CA GLY A 271 -7.17 10.37 26.02
C GLY A 271 -8.46 11.15 26.32
N SER A 272 -8.93 11.93 25.34
CA SER A 272 -10.18 12.72 25.40
C SER A 272 -11.42 12.02 24.82
N ARG A 273 -11.39 10.69 24.69
CA ARG A 273 -12.49 9.84 24.21
C ARG A 273 -12.97 8.90 25.33
N THR A 274 -14.26 8.61 25.36
CA THR A 274 -14.87 7.59 26.20
C THR A 274 -14.78 6.23 25.47
N VAL A 275 -14.46 5.16 26.21
CA VAL A 275 -14.48 3.79 25.67
C VAL A 275 -15.93 3.35 25.58
N VAL A 276 -16.35 2.92 24.39
CA VAL A 276 -17.70 2.41 24.11
C VAL A 276 -17.56 0.92 23.82
N GLN A 277 -17.88 0.08 24.79
CA GLN A 277 -17.90 -1.37 24.61
C GLN A 277 -19.30 -1.82 24.18
N GLY A 278 -19.37 -2.54 23.07
CA GLY A 278 -20.55 -3.28 22.64
C GLY A 278 -20.34 -4.78 22.83
N VAL A 279 -21.36 -5.47 23.34
CA VAL A 279 -21.40 -6.94 23.42
C VAL A 279 -22.67 -7.42 22.72
N VAL A 280 -22.52 -8.06 21.57
CA VAL A 280 -23.64 -8.73 20.89
C VAL A 280 -23.67 -10.19 21.32
N SER A 281 -24.71 -10.58 22.05
CA SER A 281 -24.91 -11.94 22.53
C SER A 281 -25.79 -12.72 21.55
N VAL A 282 -25.28 -13.83 21.02
CA VAL A 282 -26.00 -14.76 20.13
C VAL A 282 -26.16 -16.10 20.85
N ALA A 283 -27.39 -16.59 21.05
CA ALA A 283 -27.58 -17.88 21.73
C ALA A 283 -27.27 -19.06 20.80
N ARG A 284 -26.57 -20.06 21.33
CA ARG A 284 -26.11 -21.25 20.58
C ARG A 284 -27.28 -22.11 20.08
N ALA A 285 -28.42 -22.07 20.78
CA ALA A 285 -29.64 -22.79 20.40
C ALA A 285 -30.33 -22.23 19.14
N ASP A 286 -30.17 -20.94 18.85
CA ASP A 286 -30.75 -20.30 17.66
C ASP A 286 -29.92 -20.58 16.38
N LEU A 287 -28.79 -21.26 16.51
CA LEU A 287 -27.93 -21.67 15.41
C LEU A 287 -28.13 -23.16 15.10
N ALA A 288 -28.83 -23.44 13.99
CA ALA A 288 -28.99 -24.80 13.49
C ALA A 288 -27.64 -25.45 13.16
N ALA A 289 -27.56 -26.78 13.31
CA ALA A 289 -26.34 -27.59 13.21
C ALA A 289 -25.28 -27.33 14.30
N ALA A 290 -25.68 -27.41 15.57
CA ALA A 290 -24.75 -27.51 16.69
C ALA A 290 -23.84 -28.75 16.57
N GLY A 291 -22.58 -28.53 16.19
CA GLY A 291 -21.57 -29.58 15.99
C GLY A 291 -20.33 -29.11 15.23
N THR A 292 -20.45 -28.09 14.37
CA THR A 292 -19.31 -27.44 13.69
C THR A 292 -18.90 -26.13 14.37
N SER A 293 -17.74 -25.60 13.98
CA SER A 293 -17.28 -24.25 14.37
C SER A 293 -18.27 -23.17 13.94
N ALA A 294 -18.41 -22.13 14.76
CA ALA A 294 -19.19 -20.94 14.44
C ALA A 294 -18.27 -19.79 13.98
N SER A 295 -18.71 -19.01 13.00
CA SER A 295 -17.96 -17.90 12.41
C SER A 295 -18.90 -16.72 12.22
N PHE A 296 -18.54 -15.57 12.79
CA PHE A 296 -19.35 -14.35 12.73
C PHE A 296 -18.55 -13.18 12.19
N VAL A 297 -19.19 -12.31 11.42
CA VAL A 297 -18.67 -10.99 11.04
C VAL A 297 -19.58 -9.92 11.65
N VAL A 298 -18.99 -8.98 12.39
CA VAL A 298 -19.68 -7.81 12.96
C VAL A 298 -19.22 -6.58 12.19
N ASP A 299 -20.11 -6.05 11.36
CA ASP A 299 -19.95 -4.76 10.67
C ASP A 299 -20.70 -3.67 11.44
N GLY A 300 -20.14 -2.46 11.50
CA GLY A 300 -20.75 -1.33 12.16
C GLY A 300 -20.52 0.01 11.44
N GLU A 301 -21.57 0.84 11.44
CA GLU A 301 -21.55 2.22 10.94
C GLU A 301 -21.89 3.17 12.10
N VAL A 302 -20.98 4.10 12.41
CA VAL A 302 -21.15 5.13 13.43
C VAL A 302 -21.45 6.45 12.73
N LEU A 303 -22.67 6.97 12.89
CA LEU A 303 -23.05 8.28 12.39
C LEU A 303 -22.91 9.34 13.48
N TYR A 304 -22.30 10.48 13.15
CA TYR A 304 -22.28 11.68 13.97
C TYR A 304 -23.02 12.80 13.24
N ARG A 305 -24.07 13.36 13.85
CA ARG A 305 -24.94 14.38 13.23
C ARG A 305 -25.55 13.98 11.86
N GLY A 306 -25.67 12.67 11.61
CA GLY A 306 -26.17 12.10 10.34
C GLY A 306 -25.09 11.78 9.30
N GLU A 307 -23.86 12.25 9.48
CA GLU A 307 -22.72 11.91 8.63
C GLU A 307 -22.01 10.65 9.12
N LEU A 308 -21.53 9.80 8.20
CA LEU A 308 -20.74 8.63 8.54
C LEU A 308 -19.35 9.04 9.07
N PHE A 309 -19.17 8.90 10.38
CA PHE A 309 -17.97 9.27 11.10
C PHE A 309 -16.95 8.12 11.15
N GLU A 310 -17.42 6.88 11.30
CA GLU A 310 -16.58 5.69 11.37
C GLU A 310 -17.34 4.47 10.82
N GLN A 311 -16.67 3.62 10.05
CA GLN A 311 -17.09 2.24 9.79
C GLN A 311 -16.14 1.31 10.53
N PHE A 312 -16.58 0.11 10.94
CA PHE A 312 -15.72 -0.92 11.51
C PHE A 312 -16.15 -2.34 11.13
N ARG A 313 -15.18 -3.27 11.09
CA ARG A 313 -15.38 -4.70 10.90
C ARG A 313 -14.55 -5.51 11.89
N TYR A 314 -15.20 -6.47 12.54
CA TYR A 314 -14.58 -7.53 13.35
C TYR A 314 -15.00 -8.88 12.79
N ARG A 315 -14.12 -9.88 12.79
CA ARG A 315 -14.48 -11.29 12.58
C ARG A 315 -14.18 -12.10 13.83
N PHE A 316 -15.10 -12.97 14.23
CA PHE A 316 -14.94 -13.88 15.37
C PHE A 316 -15.04 -15.33 14.90
N LEU A 317 -14.18 -16.20 15.43
CA LEU A 317 -14.18 -17.63 15.16
C LEU A 317 -14.27 -18.41 16.47
N PHE A 318 -15.12 -19.42 16.51
CA PHE A 318 -15.30 -20.29 17.67
C PHE A 318 -15.14 -21.75 17.21
N PRO A 319 -14.03 -22.44 17.57
CA PRO A 319 -13.76 -23.79 17.09
C PRO A 319 -14.82 -24.80 17.55
N GLY A 320 -15.06 -25.81 16.71
CA GLY A 320 -16.07 -26.85 16.94
C GLY A 320 -15.56 -27.94 17.88
N GLY A 321 -15.30 -27.63 19.14
CA GLY A 321 -14.92 -28.63 20.13
C GLY A 321 -14.19 -28.12 21.36
N ASP A 322 -14.91 -27.50 22.29
CA ASP A 322 -14.65 -27.74 23.72
C ASP A 322 -15.92 -27.52 24.56
N ALA A 323 -16.14 -28.38 25.55
CA ALA A 323 -17.48 -28.59 26.11
C ALA A 323 -17.88 -27.67 27.28
N THR A 324 -17.09 -26.63 27.58
CA THR A 324 -17.22 -25.83 28.81
C THR A 324 -17.03 -24.31 28.61
N ALA A 325 -17.77 -23.69 27.69
CA ALA A 325 -17.89 -22.22 27.62
C ALA A 325 -19.22 -21.75 26.98
N ALA A 326 -20.12 -21.24 27.82
CA ALA A 326 -21.34 -20.45 27.54
C ALA A 326 -22.39 -20.97 26.52
N ASP A 327 -23.65 -20.81 26.90
CA ASP A 327 -24.83 -20.98 26.02
C ASP A 327 -24.96 -19.89 24.94
N THR A 328 -24.14 -18.84 25.03
CA THR A 328 -24.13 -17.67 24.13
C THR A 328 -22.72 -17.40 23.60
N PHE A 329 -22.61 -17.06 22.32
CA PHE A 329 -21.41 -16.44 21.75
C PHE A 329 -21.40 -14.95 22.08
N PRO A 330 -20.40 -14.43 22.83
CA PRO A 330 -20.26 -13.01 23.10
C PRO A 330 -19.37 -12.36 22.03
N LEU A 331 -19.96 -11.59 21.12
CA LEU A 331 -19.24 -10.84 20.09
C LEU A 331 -18.90 -9.46 20.65
N VAL A 332 -17.66 -9.29 21.12
CA VAL A 332 -17.22 -8.12 21.90
C VAL A 332 -16.39 -7.18 21.04
N PHE A 333 -16.83 -5.94 20.90
CA PHE A 333 -16.09 -4.89 20.18
C PHE A 333 -16.00 -3.61 21.02
N GLN A 334 -15.03 -2.75 20.69
CA GLN A 334 -14.84 -1.46 21.35
C GLN A 334 -14.61 -0.34 20.34
N ARG A 335 -15.27 0.80 20.52
CA ARG A 335 -15.03 2.05 19.78
C ARG A 335 -14.72 3.19 20.74
N TYR A 336 -14.11 4.26 20.22
CA TYR A 336 -13.46 5.30 21.03
C TYR A 336 -13.98 6.68 20.63
N LEU A 337 -15.16 7.02 21.14
CA LEU A 337 -15.93 8.19 20.73
C LEU A 337 -15.74 9.37 21.69
N ARG A 338 -15.95 10.60 21.23
CA ARG A 338 -16.00 11.77 22.12
C ARG A 338 -17.38 11.84 22.80
N PRO A 339 -17.54 12.59 23.90
CA PRO A 339 -18.85 12.77 24.51
C PRO A 339 -19.83 13.45 23.55
N GLY A 340 -21.08 12.98 23.52
CA GLY A 340 -22.13 13.43 22.60
C GLY A 340 -22.99 12.30 22.03
N THR A 341 -23.98 12.64 21.22
CA THR A 341 -24.93 11.67 20.63
C THR A 341 -24.45 11.16 19.28
N TYR A 342 -24.52 9.84 19.09
CA TYR A 342 -24.19 9.13 17.85
C TYR A 342 -25.29 8.13 17.50
N THR A 343 -25.49 7.84 16.22
CA THR A 343 -26.31 6.70 15.78
C THR A 343 -25.39 5.56 15.42
N LEU A 344 -25.45 4.46 16.17
CA LEU A 344 -24.73 3.23 15.84
C LEU A 344 -25.67 2.29 15.07
N ILE A 345 -25.21 1.83 13.92
CA ILE A 345 -25.84 0.76 13.15
C ILE A 345 -24.91 -0.46 13.23
N LEU A 346 -25.47 -1.62 13.51
CA LEU A 346 -24.75 -2.90 13.55
C LEU A 346 -25.39 -3.90 12.59
N LYS A 347 -24.55 -4.71 11.95
CA LYS A 347 -24.90 -5.93 11.24
C LYS A 347 -24.02 -7.07 11.75
N VAL A 348 -24.63 -8.17 12.17
CA VAL A 348 -23.91 -9.42 12.44
C VAL A 348 -24.32 -10.47 11.41
N GLU A 349 -23.35 -11.00 10.69
CA GLU A 349 -23.50 -12.12 9.77
C GLU A 349 -22.94 -13.40 10.42
N GLU A 350 -23.73 -14.47 10.42
CA GLU A 350 -23.29 -15.83 10.73
C GLU A 350 -22.95 -16.52 9.41
N THR A 351 -21.65 -16.72 9.16
CA THR A 351 -21.13 -16.94 7.80
C THR A 351 -21.28 -18.38 7.29
N GLY A 352 -21.59 -19.34 8.18
CA GLY A 352 -21.82 -20.75 7.80
C GLY A 352 -23.23 -21.00 7.30
N GLY A 353 -24.22 -20.34 7.92
CA GLY A 353 -25.63 -20.38 7.50
C GLY A 353 -26.09 -19.21 6.61
N GLN A 354 -25.24 -18.20 6.39
CA GLN A 354 -25.58 -16.93 5.71
C GLN A 354 -26.82 -16.26 6.32
N ARG A 355 -26.82 -16.13 7.65
CA ARG A 355 -27.92 -15.53 8.43
C ARG A 355 -27.49 -14.20 9.02
N PHE A 356 -28.43 -13.28 9.18
CA PHE A 356 -28.15 -11.89 9.55
C PHE A 356 -28.95 -11.40 10.77
N TRP A 357 -28.33 -10.56 11.58
CA TRP A 357 -28.99 -9.73 12.58
C TRP A 357 -28.58 -8.27 12.33
N ARG A 358 -29.50 -7.32 12.47
CA ARG A 358 -29.24 -5.89 12.25
C ARG A 358 -29.98 -5.04 13.27
N GLU A 359 -29.29 -4.07 13.85
CA GLU A 359 -29.89 -3.07 14.75
C GLU A 359 -29.43 -1.65 14.37
N THR A 360 -30.28 -0.66 14.66
CA THR A 360 -29.90 0.76 14.68
C THR A 360 -30.30 1.33 16.03
N ARG A 361 -29.33 1.87 16.77
CA ARG A 361 -29.52 2.40 18.13
C ARG A 361 -28.84 3.76 18.27
N GLU A 362 -29.55 4.72 18.85
CA GLU A 362 -28.95 5.98 19.28
C GLU A 362 -28.20 5.77 20.60
N LEU A 363 -26.96 6.26 20.67
CA LEU A 363 -26.10 6.18 21.84
C LEU A 363 -25.68 7.59 22.27
N ALA A 364 -26.12 8.00 23.46
CA ALA A 364 -25.55 9.13 24.17
C ALA A 364 -24.25 8.68 24.85
N ILE A 365 -23.11 9.18 24.38
CA ILE A 365 -21.79 8.89 24.93
C ILE A 365 -21.51 9.89 26.06
N PRO A 366 -21.41 9.46 27.32
CA PRO A 366 -21.11 10.34 28.45
C PRO A 366 -19.65 10.84 28.41
N SER A 367 -19.31 11.83 29.24
CA SER A 367 -17.91 12.12 29.55
C SER A 367 -17.23 10.94 30.24
N ALA A 368 -15.91 10.88 30.13
CA ALA A 368 -15.09 9.88 30.83
C ALA A 368 -15.33 9.85 32.35
N GLU A 369 -15.57 11.02 32.95
CA GLU A 369 -15.75 11.19 34.39
C GLU A 369 -17.13 10.73 34.85
N GLU A 370 -18.19 11.06 34.09
CA GLU A 370 -19.55 10.53 34.31
C GLU A 370 -19.60 9.01 34.09
N ALA A 371 -18.91 8.50 33.06
CA ALA A 371 -18.81 7.08 32.76
C ALA A 371 -18.15 6.28 33.90
N GLN A 372 -17.05 6.81 34.44
CA GLN A 372 -16.31 6.19 35.54
C GLN A 372 -17.07 6.28 36.87
N ALA A 373 -17.79 7.39 37.12
CA ALA A 373 -18.68 7.52 38.27
C ALA A 373 -19.87 6.53 38.20
N ALA A 374 -20.41 6.28 37.01
CA ALA A 374 -21.50 5.32 36.78
C ALA A 374 -21.06 3.85 36.79
N SER A 375 -19.74 3.56 36.75
CA SER A 375 -19.17 2.20 36.72
C SER A 375 -18.37 1.83 37.98
N ALA A 376 -18.45 2.65 39.04
CA ALA A 376 -17.83 2.35 40.33
C ALA A 376 -18.29 0.99 40.89
N PRO A 377 -17.38 0.08 41.29
CA PRO A 377 -17.70 -1.32 41.52
C PRO A 377 -18.45 -1.55 42.84
N ALA A 378 -19.60 -2.23 42.74
CA ALA A 378 -20.09 -3.04 43.85
C ALA A 378 -19.17 -4.28 44.02
N PRO A 379 -18.94 -4.78 45.25
CA PRO A 379 -18.07 -5.93 45.47
C PRO A 379 -18.62 -7.19 44.79
N VAL A 380 -17.81 -7.82 43.93
CA VAL A 380 -18.21 -8.93 43.07
C VAL A 380 -18.08 -10.28 43.79
N PRO A 381 -19.16 -11.08 43.90
CA PRO A 381 -19.09 -12.50 44.22
C PRO A 381 -18.91 -13.37 42.95
N ALA A 382 -18.58 -14.64 43.21
CA ALA A 382 -18.31 -15.80 42.34
C ALA A 382 -19.12 -15.95 41.00
N PRO A 383 -18.76 -16.91 40.11
CA PRO A 383 -18.70 -16.73 38.64
C PRO A 383 -20.04 -16.67 37.86
N THR A 384 -21.18 -16.50 38.52
CA THR A 384 -22.51 -16.34 37.88
C THR A 384 -22.75 -14.95 37.27
N ALA A 385 -21.70 -14.13 37.11
CA ALA A 385 -21.76 -12.82 36.49
C ALA A 385 -21.96 -12.91 34.97
N SER A 386 -22.70 -11.97 34.37
CA SER A 386 -22.88 -11.88 32.92
C SER A 386 -21.59 -11.47 32.20
N ALA A 387 -21.46 -11.78 30.90
CA ALA A 387 -20.25 -11.48 30.14
C ALA A 387 -19.78 -10.01 30.23
N PRO A 388 -20.65 -8.98 30.18
CA PRO A 388 -20.22 -7.59 30.41
C PRO A 388 -19.59 -7.32 31.78
N ALA A 389 -19.97 -8.07 32.81
CA ALA A 389 -19.40 -7.98 34.16
C ALA A 389 -18.13 -8.85 34.34
N GLN A 390 -18.04 -9.99 33.66
CA GLN A 390 -16.78 -10.78 33.60
C GLN A 390 -15.67 -10.00 32.87
N LEU A 391 -16.05 -9.22 31.85
CA LEU A 391 -15.17 -8.29 31.12
C LEU A 391 -14.77 -7.04 31.93
N ALA A 392 -15.23 -6.88 33.18
CA ALA A 392 -14.86 -5.72 34.00
C ALA A 392 -13.39 -5.73 34.43
N GLU A 393 -12.68 -6.86 34.38
CA GLU A 393 -11.24 -6.96 34.62
C GLU A 393 -10.45 -6.48 33.39
N ALA A 394 -10.75 -7.02 32.19
CA ALA A 394 -10.19 -6.54 30.92
C ALA A 394 -10.44 -5.05 30.65
N ASN A 395 -11.53 -4.50 31.22
CA ASN A 395 -11.89 -3.10 31.10
C ASN A 395 -11.59 -2.26 32.33
N ALA A 396 -11.04 -2.85 33.40
CA ALA A 396 -10.50 -2.07 34.50
C ALA A 396 -9.40 -1.17 33.92
N PRO A 397 -9.34 0.11 34.31
CA PRO A 397 -8.48 1.07 33.64
C PRO A 397 -7.00 0.78 33.92
N SER A 398 -6.31 0.11 32.98
CA SER A 398 -4.86 0.30 32.79
C SER A 398 -4.57 1.81 32.68
N PHE A 399 -5.42 2.49 31.91
CA PHE A 399 -5.48 3.93 31.66
C PHE A 399 -6.13 4.71 32.82
N GLY A 400 -5.66 4.49 34.05
CA GLY A 400 -6.02 5.29 35.22
C GLY A 400 -5.52 6.74 35.10
N THR A 401 -5.96 7.63 36.00
CA THR A 401 -5.36 8.98 36.12
C THR A 401 -3.89 8.92 36.56
N ASP A 402 -3.50 7.84 37.23
CA ASP A 402 -2.13 7.54 37.66
C ASP A 402 -1.35 6.68 36.66
N GLU A 403 -1.83 6.49 35.42
CA GLU A 403 -1.19 5.59 34.45
C GLU A 403 0.28 5.99 34.20
N LYS A 404 1.15 5.11 34.68
CA LYS A 404 2.60 5.14 34.50
C LYS A 404 2.86 4.82 33.03
N THR A 405 3.08 5.84 32.22
CA THR A 405 3.55 5.67 30.84
C THR A 405 4.98 6.16 30.72
N ILE A 406 5.71 5.62 29.76
CA ILE A 406 6.88 6.25 29.19
C ILE A 406 6.76 6.17 27.68
N ARG A 407 7.25 7.20 26.99
CA ARG A 407 7.34 7.23 25.54
C ARG A 407 8.61 7.95 25.09
N LEU A 408 9.43 7.27 24.31
CA LEU A 408 10.55 7.85 23.58
C LEU A 408 9.99 8.76 22.47
N LEU A 409 10.53 9.98 22.39
CA LEU A 409 10.27 10.87 21.27
C LEU A 409 11.23 10.45 20.14
N PRO A 410 10.73 10.01 18.98
CA PRO A 410 11.62 9.60 17.90
C PRO A 410 12.49 10.79 17.46
N PRO A 411 13.78 10.56 17.16
CA PRO A 411 14.62 11.58 16.53
C PRO A 411 14.11 11.93 15.11
N PRO A 412 14.67 12.97 14.47
CA PRO A 412 14.37 13.27 13.06
C PRO A 412 14.57 12.04 12.16
N PRO A 413 13.68 11.79 11.18
CA PRO A 413 13.76 10.61 10.33
C PRO A 413 14.98 10.66 9.39
N GLY A 414 15.64 9.51 9.21
CA GLY A 414 16.82 9.37 8.36
C GLY A 414 17.94 8.59 9.05
N LEU A 415 19.12 8.65 8.45
CA LEU A 415 20.35 8.09 9.00
C LEU A 415 20.93 9.00 10.08
N ILE A 416 21.21 8.43 11.25
CA ILE A 416 21.70 9.13 12.44
C ILE A 416 23.06 8.54 12.83
N THR A 417 24.07 9.42 12.87
CA THR A 417 25.44 9.13 13.29
C THR A 417 25.94 10.21 14.26
N GLY A 418 27.07 9.97 14.90
CA GLY A 418 27.66 10.88 15.87
C GLY A 418 26.82 11.00 17.15
N THR A 419 26.74 12.21 17.72
CA THR A 419 26.03 12.46 18.98
C THR A 419 24.60 12.92 18.73
N VAL A 420 23.62 12.10 19.12
CA VAL A 420 22.18 12.43 19.07
C VAL A 420 21.63 12.58 20.48
N ARG A 421 20.74 13.56 20.68
CA ARG A 421 19.94 13.70 21.90
C ARG A 421 18.54 13.16 21.67
N ILE A 422 18.13 12.19 22.48
CA ILE A 422 16.78 11.62 22.46
C ILE A 422 16.11 11.87 23.81
N GLU A 423 14.82 12.20 23.78
CA GLU A 423 14.04 12.54 24.97
C GLU A 423 12.94 11.51 25.21
N ALA A 424 12.59 11.28 26.47
CA ALA A 424 11.45 10.47 26.86
C ALA A 424 10.45 11.33 27.66
N ARG A 425 9.16 11.17 27.35
CA ARG A 425 8.07 11.72 28.17
C ARG A 425 7.52 10.59 29.03
N ALA A 426 7.42 10.82 30.33
CA ALA A 426 6.78 9.89 31.25
C ALA A 426 5.61 10.59 31.95
N THR A 427 4.54 9.85 32.21
CA THR A 427 3.33 10.30 32.93
C THR A 427 2.99 9.33 34.07
N GLY A 428 2.08 9.72 34.96
CA GLY A 428 1.65 8.90 36.10
C GLY A 428 2.52 9.13 37.35
N GLU A 429 1.91 8.91 38.52
CA GLU A 429 2.61 9.06 39.80
C GLU A 429 3.50 7.84 40.13
N GLY A 430 4.44 8.02 41.06
CA GLY A 430 5.30 6.94 41.57
C GLY A 430 6.47 6.51 40.67
N ILE A 431 6.66 7.11 39.48
CA ILE A 431 7.90 6.93 38.70
C ILE A 431 9.05 7.63 39.44
N ALA A 432 9.97 6.85 39.99
CA ALA A 432 11.09 7.35 40.78
C ALA A 432 12.34 7.64 39.93
N ARG A 433 12.48 6.98 38.77
CA ARG A 433 13.57 7.20 37.81
C ARG A 433 13.23 6.63 36.43
N VAL A 434 13.91 7.11 35.40
CA VAL A 434 13.93 6.53 34.05
C VAL A 434 15.34 6.02 33.76
N ARG A 435 15.46 4.78 33.29
CA ARG A 435 16.71 4.14 32.86
C ARG A 435 16.68 3.94 31.35
N PHE A 436 17.66 4.52 30.66
CA PHE A 436 17.87 4.33 29.23
C PHE A 436 18.88 3.19 29.01
N LEU A 437 18.60 2.30 28.06
CA LEU A 437 19.50 1.24 27.63
C LEU A 437 19.71 1.34 26.11
N LEU A 438 20.95 1.18 25.66
CA LEU A 438 21.31 1.07 24.25
C LEU A 438 21.83 -0.35 24.03
N ASP A 439 21.22 -1.10 23.11
CA ASP A 439 21.58 -2.48 22.77
C ASP A 439 21.65 -3.38 24.04
N GLY A 440 20.61 -3.28 24.87
CA GLY A 440 20.46 -3.95 26.17
C GLY A 440 21.37 -3.43 27.30
N LYS A 441 22.30 -2.50 27.04
CA LYS A 441 23.28 -2.00 28.02
C LYS A 441 22.82 -0.67 28.62
N PRO A 442 22.72 -0.53 29.96
CA PRO A 442 22.27 0.71 30.58
C PRO A 442 23.27 1.85 30.36
N VAL A 443 22.83 2.91 29.67
CA VAL A 443 23.66 4.08 29.30
C VAL A 443 23.43 5.29 30.21
N LEU A 444 22.22 5.46 30.76
CA LEU A 444 21.89 6.57 31.67
C LEU A 444 20.74 6.19 32.60
N THR A 445 20.71 6.75 33.81
CA THR A 445 19.50 6.76 34.66
C THR A 445 19.27 8.17 35.21
N LYS A 446 18.06 8.70 35.05
CA LYS A 446 17.65 10.03 35.53
C LYS A 446 16.50 9.91 36.53
N GLY A 447 16.66 10.48 37.72
CA GLY A 447 15.63 10.49 38.78
C GLY A 447 14.57 11.61 38.68
N LYS A 448 14.68 12.52 37.70
CA LYS A 448 13.77 13.65 37.49
C LYS A 448 13.68 14.04 36.01
N PRO A 449 12.55 14.61 35.54
CA PRO A 449 12.44 15.17 34.19
C PRO A 449 13.27 16.47 34.04
N PRO A 450 13.63 16.89 32.81
CA PRO A 450 13.37 16.21 31.55
C PRO A 450 14.22 14.94 31.37
N TYR A 451 13.54 13.84 31.09
CA TYR A 451 14.19 12.56 30.79
C TYR A 451 14.73 12.64 29.36
N SER A 452 16.04 12.60 29.24
CA SER A 452 16.73 12.65 27.94
C SER A 452 18.13 12.09 28.10
N VAL A 453 18.62 11.49 27.03
CA VAL A 453 19.94 10.87 26.93
C VAL A 453 20.65 11.43 25.70
N GLU A 454 21.94 11.66 25.83
CA GLU A 454 22.84 11.97 24.72
C GLU A 454 23.62 10.70 24.41
N LEU A 455 23.45 10.19 23.19
CA LEU A 455 23.98 8.91 22.71
C LEU A 455 25.01 9.21 21.63
N ASN A 456 26.17 8.57 21.69
CA ASN A 456 27.13 8.58 20.59
C ASN A 456 27.01 7.26 19.81
N LEU A 457 26.46 7.33 18.60
CA LEU A 457 26.22 6.17 17.73
C LEU A 457 27.43 5.80 16.84
N GLY A 458 28.56 6.50 17.00
CA GLY A 458 29.76 6.29 16.18
C GLY A 458 29.73 7.02 14.84
N THR A 459 30.73 6.79 13.97
CA THR A 459 30.81 7.42 12.64
C THR A 459 29.95 6.68 11.62
N ALA A 460 30.08 5.36 11.54
CA ALA A 460 29.25 4.52 10.69
C ALA A 460 27.83 4.37 11.28
N PRO A 461 26.77 4.50 10.47
CA PRO A 461 25.42 4.22 10.94
C PRO A 461 25.26 2.74 11.27
N LYS A 462 24.69 2.44 12.43
CA LYS A 462 24.31 1.09 12.85
C LYS A 462 22.86 1.09 13.34
N ILE A 463 22.18 -0.04 13.15
CA ILE A 463 20.89 -0.26 13.82
C ILE A 463 21.18 -0.40 15.32
N HIS A 464 20.43 0.34 16.14
CA HIS A 464 20.54 0.30 17.60
C HIS A 464 19.17 0.18 18.23
N THR A 465 19.07 -0.58 19.32
CA THR A 465 17.84 -0.70 20.11
C THR A 465 17.92 0.23 21.31
N LEU A 466 17.12 1.29 21.31
CA LEU A 466 17.02 2.23 22.43
C LEU A 466 15.76 1.93 23.25
N GLN A 467 15.98 1.45 24.47
CA GLN A 467 14.93 1.22 25.47
C GLN A 467 14.93 2.34 26.52
N ALA A 468 13.74 2.69 27.01
CA ALA A 468 13.56 3.55 28.17
C ALA A 468 12.59 2.88 29.17
N LEU A 469 13.12 2.49 30.33
CA LEU A 469 12.36 1.88 31.42
C LEU A 469 11.98 2.96 32.44
N ALA A 470 10.69 3.13 32.72
CA ALA A 470 10.21 3.82 33.91
C ALA A 470 10.27 2.86 35.09
N LEU A 471 10.96 3.27 36.17
CA LEU A 471 11.21 2.45 37.35
C LEU A 471 10.68 3.13 38.61
N GLY A 472 10.13 2.33 39.52
CA GLY A 472 9.62 2.80 40.81
C GLY A 472 10.69 2.89 41.90
N PRO A 473 10.29 3.18 43.16
CA PRO A 473 11.23 3.39 44.26
C PRO A 473 12.11 2.18 44.58
N GLY A 474 11.61 0.96 44.34
CA GLY A 474 12.30 -0.32 44.54
C GLY A 474 13.03 -0.84 43.30
N ASP A 475 13.18 -0.02 42.26
CA ASP A 475 13.67 -0.41 40.92
C ASP A 475 12.73 -1.38 40.16
N GLU A 476 11.46 -1.49 40.60
CA GLU A 476 10.43 -2.25 39.91
C GLU A 476 10.08 -1.62 38.55
N ARG A 477 9.89 -2.44 37.49
CA ARG A 477 9.47 -1.93 36.17
C ARG A 477 8.02 -1.45 36.24
N LEU A 478 7.79 -0.20 35.84
CA LEU A 478 6.46 0.43 35.85
C LEU A 478 5.88 0.61 34.46
N ALA A 479 6.75 0.89 33.48
CA ALA A 479 6.45 0.93 32.05
C ALA A 479 7.77 0.89 31.27
N GLU A 480 7.70 0.54 30.00
CA GLU A 480 8.83 0.61 29.09
C GLU A 480 8.38 1.04 27.69
N ASP A 481 9.27 1.71 26.97
CA ASP A 481 9.13 1.99 25.55
C ASP A 481 10.46 1.71 24.84
N GLU A 482 10.38 1.36 23.56
CA GLU A 482 11.51 0.97 22.73
C GLU A 482 11.38 1.55 21.32
N ILE A 483 12.47 2.10 20.79
CA ILE A 483 12.59 2.44 19.38
C ILE A 483 13.87 1.83 18.81
N LEU A 484 13.80 1.37 17.56
CA LEU A 484 14.98 1.11 16.76
C LEU A 484 15.46 2.41 16.12
N LEU A 485 16.76 2.65 16.16
CA LEU A 485 17.44 3.71 15.42
C LEU A 485 18.02 3.12 14.13
N ASN A 486 18.05 3.89 13.05
CA ASN A 486 18.60 3.50 11.74
C ASN A 486 17.99 2.23 11.09
N SER A 487 16.83 1.73 11.54
CA SER A 487 16.22 0.47 11.06
C SER A 487 15.62 0.52 9.64
N GLY A 488 15.63 1.67 8.98
CA GLY A 488 14.99 1.90 7.68
C GLY A 488 13.48 2.18 7.73
N PRO A 489 12.90 2.67 6.62
CA PRO A 489 11.51 3.12 6.55
C PRO A 489 10.48 2.00 6.31
N HIS A 490 10.93 0.76 6.08
CA HIS A 490 10.06 -0.35 5.66
C HIS A 490 9.89 -1.43 6.74
N ARG A 491 9.93 -1.03 8.02
CA ARG A 491 9.69 -1.94 9.14
C ARG A 491 8.21 -2.30 9.23
N PHE A 492 7.89 -3.57 8.98
CA PHE A 492 6.61 -4.15 9.37
C PHE A 492 6.76 -4.84 10.73
N SER A 493 6.05 -4.35 11.76
CA SER A 493 6.05 -4.97 13.09
C SER A 493 4.69 -4.88 13.78
N ILE A 494 4.49 -5.74 14.76
CA ILE A 494 3.39 -5.69 15.73
C ILE A 494 3.98 -5.79 17.14
N ARG A 495 3.36 -5.15 18.12
CA ARG A 495 3.70 -5.27 19.56
C ARG A 495 2.44 -5.33 20.40
N LEU A 496 2.37 -6.28 21.32
CA LEU A 496 1.37 -6.37 22.39
C LEU A 496 1.73 -5.35 23.48
N VAL A 497 0.88 -4.34 23.62
CA VAL A 497 0.98 -3.29 24.67
C VAL A 497 0.32 -3.79 25.97
N GLU A 498 -0.75 -4.57 25.83
CA GLU A 498 -1.29 -5.49 26.83
C GLU A 498 -1.68 -6.82 26.14
N PRO A 499 -1.60 -7.98 26.83
CA PRO A 499 -1.16 -8.14 28.21
C PRO A 499 0.33 -7.83 28.39
N GLN A 500 0.76 -7.63 29.63
CA GLN A 500 2.16 -7.39 29.97
C GLN A 500 2.80 -8.63 30.62
N PRO A 501 4.07 -8.97 30.32
CA PRO A 501 4.77 -10.09 30.95
C PRO A 501 4.73 -10.01 32.49
N GLY A 502 4.58 -11.17 33.14
CA GLY A 502 4.52 -11.29 34.61
C GLY A 502 3.20 -10.82 35.26
N LYS A 503 2.29 -10.17 34.52
CA LYS A 503 0.98 -9.76 35.03
C LYS A 503 0.04 -10.97 35.12
N THR A 504 -0.63 -11.11 36.26
CA THR A 504 -1.63 -12.17 36.51
C THR A 504 -3.04 -11.66 36.17
N TYR A 505 -3.82 -12.48 35.47
CA TYR A 505 -5.20 -12.20 35.05
C TYR A 505 -6.11 -13.39 35.43
N GLN A 506 -7.33 -13.12 35.92
CA GLN A 506 -8.19 -14.14 36.54
C GLN A 506 -9.39 -14.58 35.67
N ALA A 507 -10.22 -13.64 35.24
CA ALA A 507 -11.47 -13.88 34.51
C ALA A 507 -11.45 -13.24 33.11
N SER A 508 -10.77 -12.11 32.93
CA SER A 508 -10.54 -11.54 31.60
C SER A 508 -9.28 -10.68 31.52
N LEU A 509 -8.76 -10.53 30.31
CA LEU A 509 -7.68 -9.60 29.98
C LEU A 509 -8.00 -8.79 28.73
N ARG A 510 -7.24 -7.73 28.49
CA ARG A 510 -7.31 -6.92 27.28
C ARG A 510 -6.07 -7.18 26.43
N ALA A 511 -6.24 -7.80 25.27
CA ALA A 511 -5.23 -7.76 24.24
C ALA A 511 -5.29 -6.40 23.54
N GLN A 512 -4.17 -5.71 23.43
CA GLN A 512 -4.02 -4.48 22.65
C GLN A 512 -2.73 -4.57 21.84
N ALA A 513 -2.87 -4.67 20.53
CA ALA A 513 -1.73 -4.58 19.61
C ALA A 513 -1.54 -3.14 19.09
N GLN A 514 -0.27 -2.74 18.98
CA GLN A 514 0.17 -1.62 18.15
C GLN A 514 0.89 -2.21 16.92
N VAL A 515 0.61 -1.65 15.74
CA VAL A 515 1.24 -2.05 14.47
C VAL A 515 2.05 -0.88 13.92
N GLU A 516 3.23 -1.18 13.40
CA GLU A 516 4.04 -0.30 12.57
C GLU A 516 4.08 -0.86 11.16
N LEU A 517 3.82 -0.01 10.15
CA LEU A 517 3.76 -0.39 8.74
C LEU A 517 4.91 0.24 7.95
N PRO A 518 5.40 -0.40 6.88
CA PRO A 518 6.30 0.20 5.90
C PRO A 518 5.72 1.48 5.29
N GLU A 519 6.57 2.44 4.90
CA GLU A 519 6.09 3.68 4.27
C GLU A 519 5.38 3.39 2.93
N GLY A 520 4.07 3.71 2.88
CA GLY A 520 3.22 3.55 1.69
C GLY A 520 2.41 2.26 1.67
N GLU A 521 2.71 1.30 2.56
CA GLU A 521 1.95 0.06 2.67
C GLU A 521 0.68 0.22 3.53
N SER A 522 -0.22 -0.76 3.42
CA SER A 522 -1.47 -0.81 4.18
C SER A 522 -1.60 -2.15 4.91
N LEU A 523 -2.26 -2.16 6.07
CA LEU A 523 -2.61 -3.41 6.75
C LEU A 523 -3.91 -3.99 6.15
N ASP A 524 -3.96 -5.31 5.96
CA ASP A 524 -5.21 -6.04 5.77
C ASP A 524 -5.90 -6.27 7.12
N ARG A 525 -5.23 -6.96 8.07
CA ARG A 525 -5.78 -7.28 9.39
C ARG A 525 -4.74 -7.57 10.47
N VAL A 526 -5.13 -7.40 11.73
CA VAL A 526 -4.51 -8.06 12.90
C VAL A 526 -5.38 -9.23 13.34
N GLU A 527 -4.79 -10.38 13.59
CA GLU A 527 -5.43 -11.54 14.21
C GLU A 527 -4.94 -11.70 15.65
N ILE A 528 -5.87 -11.86 16.60
CA ILE A 528 -5.59 -12.00 18.04
C ILE A 528 -5.99 -13.41 18.50
N TYR A 529 -5.03 -14.10 19.12
CA TYR A 529 -5.13 -15.47 19.58
C TYR A 529 -5.00 -15.57 21.11
N LEU A 530 -5.66 -16.57 21.70
CA LEU A 530 -5.33 -17.10 23.03
C LEU A 530 -4.82 -18.53 22.83
N ASN A 531 -3.57 -18.78 23.21
CA ASN A 531 -2.80 -19.95 22.77
C ASN A 531 -2.89 -20.07 21.22
N GLU A 532 -3.22 -21.24 20.67
CA GLU A 532 -3.46 -21.39 19.21
C GLU A 532 -4.91 -21.10 18.76
N THR A 533 -5.79 -20.62 19.65
CA THR A 533 -7.17 -20.32 19.28
C THR A 533 -7.32 -18.88 18.80
N LEU A 534 -7.57 -18.69 17.50
CA LEU A 534 -7.90 -17.39 16.92
C LEU A 534 -9.25 -16.90 17.47
N LEU A 535 -9.24 -15.79 18.20
CA LEU A 535 -10.42 -15.19 18.83
C LEU A 535 -11.06 -14.11 17.95
N ALA A 536 -10.24 -13.23 17.37
CA ALA A 536 -10.72 -12.13 16.54
C ALA A 536 -9.76 -11.72 15.42
N SER A 537 -10.31 -11.37 14.26
CA SER A 537 -9.62 -10.62 13.18
C SER A 537 -10.12 -9.17 13.16
N LEU A 538 -9.18 -8.22 13.22
CA LEU A 538 -9.38 -6.79 13.40
C LEU A 538 -8.81 -6.03 12.19
N TYR A 539 -9.69 -5.46 11.37
CA TYR A 539 -9.33 -4.88 10.06
C TYR A 539 -8.92 -3.39 10.12
N GLN A 540 -8.83 -2.81 11.32
CA GLN A 540 -8.55 -1.38 11.51
C GLN A 540 -8.23 -1.04 12.98
N PRO A 541 -7.51 0.06 13.23
CA PRO A 541 -7.17 0.46 14.60
C PRO A 541 -8.39 0.97 15.41
N PRO A 542 -8.25 1.05 16.74
CA PRO A 542 -7.18 0.42 17.53
C PRO A 542 -7.41 -1.09 17.60
N TYR A 543 -6.33 -1.87 17.54
CA TYR A 543 -6.37 -3.33 17.51
C TYR A 543 -6.52 -3.89 18.93
N VAL A 544 -7.70 -3.69 19.51
CA VAL A 544 -8.04 -4.05 20.89
C VAL A 544 -9.13 -5.13 20.91
N GLN A 545 -8.83 -6.24 21.59
CA GLN A 545 -9.74 -7.35 21.83
C GLN A 545 -9.76 -7.70 23.33
N PRO A 546 -10.90 -7.51 24.04
CA PRO A 546 -11.12 -8.13 25.34
C PRO A 546 -11.24 -9.66 25.20
N ILE A 547 -10.54 -10.39 26.06
CA ILE A 547 -10.45 -11.85 26.07
C ILE A 547 -11.00 -12.36 27.40
N LEU A 548 -12.02 -13.21 27.36
CA LEU A 548 -12.45 -14.01 28.51
C LEU A 548 -11.48 -15.18 28.69
N LEU A 549 -11.01 -15.40 29.92
CA LEU A 549 -10.09 -16.49 30.24
C LEU A 549 -10.86 -17.74 30.71
N PRO A 550 -10.43 -18.95 30.32
CA PRO A 550 -11.05 -20.18 30.83
C PRO A 550 -10.75 -20.35 32.33
N ALA A 551 -11.72 -20.86 33.08
CA ALA A 551 -11.57 -21.04 34.52
C ALA A 551 -10.43 -22.01 34.86
N ASN A 552 -9.52 -21.57 35.72
CA ASN A 552 -8.24 -22.24 36.03
C ASN A 552 -7.20 -22.24 34.88
N ALA A 553 -7.18 -21.18 34.04
CA ALA A 553 -6.07 -20.91 33.15
C ALA A 553 -4.74 -20.82 33.94
N GLY A 554 -3.89 -21.84 33.78
CA GLY A 554 -2.49 -21.79 34.19
C GLY A 554 -1.67 -20.93 33.23
N VAL A 555 -0.41 -21.29 33.00
CA VAL A 555 0.41 -20.63 31.97
C VAL A 555 -0.29 -20.73 30.61
N SER A 556 -0.42 -19.60 29.93
CA SER A 556 -0.96 -19.47 28.57
C SER A 556 -0.24 -18.30 27.88
N TYR A 557 -0.53 -18.05 26.60
CA TYR A 557 -0.04 -16.86 25.91
C TYR A 557 -1.13 -16.19 25.08
N VAL A 558 -0.98 -14.89 24.90
CA VAL A 558 -1.67 -14.12 23.86
C VAL A 558 -0.71 -13.94 22.72
N ARG A 559 -1.13 -14.28 21.50
CA ARG A 559 -0.36 -14.08 20.26
C ARG A 559 -1.12 -13.13 19.35
N ALA A 560 -0.44 -12.17 18.75
CA ALA A 560 -1.00 -11.21 17.81
C ALA A 560 -0.22 -11.23 16.50
N VAL A 561 -0.92 -11.39 15.38
CA VAL A 561 -0.32 -11.50 14.04
C VAL A 561 -0.87 -10.40 13.14
N ALA A 562 -0.01 -9.55 12.58
CA ALA A 562 -0.38 -8.59 11.56
C ALA A 562 -0.16 -9.16 10.15
N TYR A 563 -1.06 -8.86 9.22
CA TYR A 563 -1.01 -9.24 7.80
C TYR A 563 -1.18 -8.02 6.88
N THR A 564 -0.34 -7.93 5.85
CA THR A 564 -0.47 -6.98 4.73
C THR A 564 -1.16 -7.65 3.52
N PRO A 565 -1.75 -6.90 2.57
CA PRO A 565 -2.50 -7.46 1.43
C PRO A 565 -1.71 -8.38 0.49
N ASP A 566 -0.37 -8.25 0.47
CA ASP A 566 0.56 -9.11 -0.26
C ASP A 566 0.80 -10.49 0.40
N GLY A 567 0.23 -10.71 1.60
CA GLY A 567 0.39 -11.93 2.38
C GLY A 567 1.61 -11.93 3.31
N ASN A 568 2.43 -10.87 3.33
CA ASN A 568 3.48 -10.73 4.34
C ASN A 568 2.86 -10.64 5.74
N SER A 569 3.60 -11.13 6.74
CA SER A 569 3.14 -11.17 8.12
C SER A 569 4.25 -10.97 9.15
N THR A 570 3.83 -10.64 10.37
CA THR A 570 4.70 -10.47 11.52
C THR A 570 3.89 -10.67 12.80
N GLU A 571 4.48 -11.23 13.84
CA GLU A 571 3.79 -11.58 15.07
C GLU A 571 4.54 -11.15 16.34
N ASP A 572 3.80 -11.11 17.45
CA ASP A 572 4.29 -10.90 18.81
C ASP A 572 3.49 -11.80 19.77
N LEU A 573 4.12 -12.22 20.87
CA LEU A 573 3.59 -13.22 21.80
C LEU A 573 3.96 -12.86 23.25
N VAL A 574 2.97 -12.73 24.13
CA VAL A 574 3.17 -12.50 25.56
C VAL A 574 2.62 -13.66 26.38
N LEU A 575 3.48 -14.25 27.20
CA LEU A 575 3.12 -15.23 28.23
C LEU A 575 2.32 -14.56 29.37
N ILE A 576 1.19 -15.16 29.73
CA ILE A 576 0.30 -14.74 30.81
C ILE A 576 0.22 -15.82 31.89
N ASN A 577 0.04 -15.41 33.15
CA ASN A 577 0.01 -16.30 34.32
C ASN A 577 1.25 -17.22 34.43
N ALA A 578 2.37 -16.79 33.84
CA ALA A 578 3.66 -17.47 33.90
C ALA A 578 4.43 -17.11 35.20
N PRO A 579 5.31 -17.98 35.71
CA PRO A 579 6.22 -17.64 36.80
C PRO A 579 7.21 -16.52 36.41
N ASP A 580 7.69 -15.74 37.39
CA ASP A 580 8.59 -14.59 37.23
C ASP A 580 9.97 -14.91 36.58
N TYR A 581 10.26 -16.18 36.27
CA TYR A 581 11.53 -16.63 35.71
C TYR A 581 11.33 -17.75 34.68
N VAL A 582 10.57 -17.45 33.62
CA VAL A 582 10.70 -18.18 32.35
C VAL A 582 11.83 -17.51 31.58
N GLU A 583 12.88 -18.26 31.24
CA GLU A 583 13.86 -17.79 30.26
C GLU A 583 13.19 -17.80 28.87
N GLU A 584 12.98 -16.62 28.30
CA GLU A 584 12.60 -16.49 26.89
C GLU A 584 13.79 -16.94 26.04
N VAL A 585 13.70 -18.17 25.52
CA VAL A 585 14.68 -18.71 24.57
C VAL A 585 14.42 -18.07 23.21
N ASP A 586 15.01 -16.90 23.03
CA ASP A 586 15.03 -16.11 21.81
C ASP A 586 15.78 -16.88 20.70
N VAL A 587 15.05 -17.45 19.73
CA VAL A 587 15.61 -18.40 18.74
C VAL A 587 16.01 -17.69 17.44
N ASP A 588 17.15 -17.00 17.47
CA ASP A 588 17.76 -16.46 16.26
C ASP A 588 18.18 -17.59 15.31
N PHE A 589 17.61 -17.59 14.10
CA PHE A 589 18.09 -18.37 12.98
C PHE A 589 18.90 -17.49 12.03
N VAL A 590 20.12 -17.92 11.73
CA VAL A 590 20.95 -17.31 10.68
C VAL A 590 20.51 -17.91 9.34
N GLU A 591 19.78 -17.13 8.55
CA GLU A 591 19.31 -17.53 7.22
C GLU A 591 20.35 -17.20 6.13
N LEU A 592 20.79 -18.22 5.40
CA LEU A 592 21.74 -18.12 4.30
C LEU A 592 21.04 -18.40 2.96
N PHE A 593 20.68 -17.34 2.24
CA PHE A 593 20.31 -17.46 0.83
C PHE A 593 21.56 -17.81 0.01
N THR A 594 21.53 -18.98 -0.62
CA THR A 594 22.68 -19.64 -1.23
C THR A 594 22.36 -20.05 -2.66
N THR A 595 22.97 -19.39 -3.63
CA THR A 595 22.90 -19.81 -5.04
C THR A 595 24.03 -20.80 -5.32
N VAL A 596 23.73 -21.96 -5.89
CA VAL A 596 24.76 -22.91 -6.32
C VAL A 596 24.91 -22.86 -7.82
N VAL A 597 26.16 -22.73 -8.30
CA VAL A 597 26.48 -22.67 -9.73
C VAL A 597 27.43 -23.78 -10.17
N ASN A 598 27.41 -24.11 -11.45
CA ASN A 598 28.40 -24.98 -12.10
C ASN A 598 29.63 -24.18 -12.61
N ARG A 599 30.58 -24.87 -13.26
CA ARG A 599 31.79 -24.25 -13.85
C ARG A 599 31.52 -23.29 -15.01
N GLN A 600 30.32 -23.30 -15.58
CA GLN A 600 29.86 -22.41 -16.64
C GLN A 600 29.23 -21.13 -16.04
N GLY A 601 28.93 -21.13 -14.74
CA GLY A 601 28.28 -20.04 -14.03
C GLY A 601 26.74 -20.09 -14.07
N GLU A 602 26.16 -21.18 -14.57
CA GLU A 602 24.73 -21.47 -14.63
C GLU A 602 24.26 -22.01 -13.27
N ALA A 603 23.01 -21.73 -12.86
CA ALA A 603 22.48 -22.23 -11.58
C ALA A 603 22.24 -23.75 -11.59
N VAL A 604 22.40 -24.41 -10.44
CA VAL A 604 22.26 -25.86 -10.28
C VAL A 604 21.25 -26.20 -9.20
N GLU A 605 20.12 -26.74 -9.64
CA GLU A 605 19.03 -27.22 -8.79
C GLU A 605 19.12 -28.74 -8.51
N GLY A 606 18.15 -29.28 -7.76
CA GLY A 606 18.08 -30.72 -7.44
C GLY A 606 19.10 -31.19 -6.39
N LEU A 607 19.76 -30.26 -5.69
CA LEU A 607 20.53 -30.52 -4.47
C LEU A 607 19.58 -30.69 -3.26
N THR A 608 20.07 -31.42 -2.27
CA THR A 608 19.40 -31.72 -0.99
C THR A 608 20.24 -31.20 0.17
N GLU A 609 19.66 -31.05 1.37
CA GLU A 609 20.36 -30.64 2.61
C GLU A 609 21.73 -31.33 2.79
N LYS A 610 21.81 -32.63 2.48
CA LYS A 610 23.00 -33.48 2.61
C LYS A 610 24.13 -33.17 1.62
N ASP A 611 23.86 -32.37 0.60
CA ASP A 611 24.86 -31.88 -0.34
C ASP A 611 25.62 -30.65 0.19
N PHE A 612 25.17 -30.06 1.30
CA PHE A 612 25.72 -28.84 1.90
C PHE A 612 26.42 -29.12 3.24
N THR A 613 27.36 -28.26 3.61
CA THR A 613 27.93 -28.20 4.96
C THR A 613 28.20 -26.74 5.30
N VAL A 614 27.56 -26.23 6.35
CA VAL A 614 27.70 -24.85 6.81
C VAL A 614 28.75 -24.79 7.91
N LEU A 615 29.72 -23.88 7.76
CA LEU A 615 30.73 -23.57 8.77
C LEU A 615 30.53 -22.12 9.25
N GLU A 616 30.56 -21.90 10.56
CA GLU A 616 30.64 -20.58 11.21
C GLU A 616 31.99 -20.50 11.94
N ASP A 617 32.81 -19.49 11.64
CA ASP A 617 34.19 -19.36 12.14
C ASP A 617 35.01 -20.68 12.00
N GLY A 618 34.75 -21.43 10.92
CA GLY A 618 35.35 -22.74 10.64
C GLY A 618 34.77 -23.94 11.41
N LYS A 619 33.74 -23.75 12.24
CA LYS A 619 33.06 -24.81 13.00
C LYS A 619 31.78 -25.26 12.29
N PRO A 620 31.56 -26.57 12.08
CA PRO A 620 30.31 -27.07 11.49
C PRO A 620 29.07 -26.69 12.31
N GLN A 621 28.06 -26.16 11.63
CA GLN A 621 26.75 -25.82 12.20
C GLN A 621 25.69 -26.77 11.65
N ALA A 622 24.73 -27.15 12.49
CA ALA A 622 23.62 -28.00 12.08
C ALA A 622 22.55 -27.17 11.36
N VAL A 623 22.36 -27.40 10.07
CA VAL A 623 21.20 -26.87 9.32
C VAL A 623 19.91 -27.34 10.00
N ARG A 624 18.98 -26.42 10.23
CA ARG A 624 17.70 -26.65 10.91
C ARG A 624 16.50 -26.49 9.97
N ARG A 625 16.63 -25.65 8.94
CA ARG A 625 15.68 -25.52 7.83
C ARG A 625 16.46 -25.51 6.51
N PHE A 626 15.97 -26.28 5.55
CA PHE A 626 16.50 -26.38 4.20
C PHE A 626 15.34 -26.24 3.21
N GLU A 627 15.45 -25.30 2.28
CA GLU A 627 14.36 -25.00 1.34
C GLU A 627 14.92 -24.55 -0.02
N LEU A 628 14.28 -24.96 -1.13
CA LEU A 628 14.58 -24.45 -2.48
C LEU A 628 13.56 -23.37 -2.81
N VAL A 629 14.00 -22.11 -2.74
CA VAL A 629 13.14 -20.93 -2.66
C VAL A 629 13.01 -20.27 -4.02
N ARG A 630 11.98 -20.66 -4.77
CA ARG A 630 11.69 -20.15 -6.13
C ARG A 630 10.72 -18.98 -6.20
N ASP A 631 9.88 -18.78 -5.18
CA ASP A 631 8.67 -17.93 -5.30
C ASP A 631 8.59 -16.73 -4.34
N LEU A 632 9.57 -16.50 -3.47
CA LEU A 632 9.60 -15.27 -2.65
C LEU A 632 9.62 -14.01 -3.53
N PRO A 633 8.87 -12.95 -3.15
CA PRO A 633 9.01 -11.63 -3.75
C PRO A 633 10.44 -11.09 -3.64
N ILE A 634 10.88 -10.43 -4.70
CA ILE A 634 12.16 -9.74 -4.79
C ILE A 634 11.94 -8.24 -4.58
N TYR A 635 12.64 -7.67 -3.61
CA TYR A 635 12.84 -6.23 -3.51
C TYR A 635 14.16 -5.88 -4.22
N ALA A 636 14.07 -5.08 -5.27
CA ALA A 636 15.17 -4.74 -6.16
C ALA A 636 15.43 -3.23 -6.18
N GLY A 637 16.69 -2.83 -6.22
CA GLY A 637 17.09 -1.44 -6.38
C GLY A 637 17.99 -1.29 -7.59
N VAL A 638 17.82 -0.23 -8.37
CA VAL A 638 18.90 0.24 -9.26
C VAL A 638 19.41 1.57 -8.75
N MET A 639 20.70 1.62 -8.45
CA MET A 639 21.41 2.80 -8.00
C MET A 639 22.24 3.33 -9.19
N VAL A 640 21.77 4.44 -9.77
CA VAL A 640 22.34 5.05 -10.98
C VAL A 640 23.24 6.22 -10.61
N ASP A 641 24.47 6.17 -11.07
CA ASP A 641 25.40 7.30 -11.03
C ASP A 641 24.88 8.42 -11.94
N THR A 642 24.66 9.61 -11.36
CA THR A 642 24.25 10.82 -12.08
C THR A 642 25.28 11.93 -11.94
N SER A 643 26.53 11.59 -11.65
CA SER A 643 27.64 12.54 -11.59
C SER A 643 28.05 13.08 -12.96
N SER A 644 28.90 14.11 -12.98
CA SER A 644 29.32 14.77 -14.22
C SER A 644 30.09 13.87 -15.20
N SER A 645 30.77 12.81 -14.73
CA SER A 645 31.48 11.85 -15.60
C SER A 645 30.54 11.05 -16.48
N MET A 646 29.33 10.76 -15.99
CA MET A 646 28.27 10.08 -16.74
C MET A 646 27.73 10.93 -17.91
N GLY A 647 28.06 12.24 -17.92
CA GLY A 647 27.84 13.16 -19.03
C GLY A 647 28.91 13.14 -20.13
N GLU A 648 30.03 12.45 -19.94
CA GLU A 648 31.06 12.29 -20.97
C GLU A 648 30.52 11.57 -22.23
N ARG A 649 31.26 11.71 -23.35
CA ARG A 649 30.86 11.22 -24.67
C ARG A 649 29.42 11.64 -25.05
N ASN A 650 29.10 12.93 -24.90
CA ASN A 650 27.77 13.48 -25.17
C ASN A 650 26.65 12.80 -24.37
N GLY A 651 26.93 12.36 -23.13
CA GLY A 651 26.00 11.65 -22.26
C GLY A 651 25.72 10.20 -22.67
N GLU A 652 26.61 9.55 -23.42
CA GLU A 652 26.46 8.13 -23.78
C GLU A 652 26.48 7.20 -22.55
N ARG A 653 27.32 7.48 -21.53
CA ARG A 653 27.38 6.65 -20.32
C ARG A 653 26.07 6.64 -19.55
N LEU A 654 25.47 7.81 -19.28
CA LEU A 654 24.16 7.90 -18.62
C LEU A 654 23.05 7.23 -19.45
N LYS A 655 23.07 7.34 -20.79
CA LYS A 655 22.09 6.65 -21.66
C LYS A 655 22.20 5.13 -21.58
N GLU A 656 23.42 4.60 -21.60
CA GLU A 656 23.64 3.15 -21.43
C GLU A 656 23.30 2.69 -20.00
N ALA A 657 23.50 3.53 -18.97
CA ALA A 657 23.07 3.24 -17.59
C ALA A 657 21.54 3.24 -17.43
N ILE A 658 20.82 4.21 -18.02
CA ILE A 658 19.35 4.23 -18.05
C ILE A 658 18.81 2.98 -18.76
N LYS A 659 19.37 2.66 -19.92
CA LYS A 659 19.05 1.46 -20.72
C LYS A 659 19.34 0.16 -19.96
N ALA A 660 20.43 0.11 -19.19
CA ALA A 660 20.76 -0.99 -18.30
C ALA A 660 19.71 -1.14 -17.18
N ALA A 661 19.36 -0.05 -16.52
CA ALA A 661 18.36 -0.03 -15.45
C ALA A 661 16.98 -0.50 -15.95
N THR A 662 16.51 0.01 -17.10
CA THR A 662 15.27 -0.45 -17.73
C THR A 662 15.33 -1.94 -18.07
N ARG A 663 16.42 -2.44 -18.67
CA ARG A 663 16.57 -3.87 -19.01
C ARG A 663 16.60 -4.78 -17.78
N PHE A 664 17.17 -4.32 -16.66
CA PHE A 664 17.12 -5.04 -15.40
C PHE A 664 15.69 -5.14 -14.86
N PHE A 665 14.92 -4.04 -14.86
CA PHE A 665 13.52 -4.07 -14.44
C PHE A 665 12.63 -4.90 -15.37
N GLU A 666 12.87 -4.86 -16.69
CA GLU A 666 12.17 -5.69 -17.68
C GLU A 666 12.39 -7.20 -17.48
N ALA A 667 13.56 -7.62 -16.96
CA ALA A 667 13.87 -9.01 -16.68
C ALA A 667 13.41 -9.45 -15.28
N VAL A 668 13.65 -8.63 -14.25
CA VAL A 668 13.53 -9.08 -12.85
C VAL A 668 12.15 -8.85 -12.24
N LEU A 669 11.29 -7.98 -12.77
CA LEU A 669 10.07 -7.52 -12.08
C LEU A 669 8.79 -8.33 -12.43
N GLU A 670 8.42 -9.31 -11.60
CA GLU A 670 7.07 -9.90 -11.62
C GLU A 670 6.05 -9.06 -10.81
N PRO A 671 4.72 -9.24 -10.96
CA PRO A 671 3.72 -8.40 -10.28
C PRO A 671 3.78 -8.39 -8.74
N LYS A 672 4.33 -9.45 -8.12
CA LYS A 672 4.58 -9.56 -6.67
C LYS A 672 5.85 -8.81 -6.24
N ASP A 673 6.80 -8.62 -7.15
CA ASP A 673 8.11 -8.03 -6.87
C ASP A 673 7.99 -6.51 -6.75
N ARG A 674 9.01 -5.86 -6.19
CA ARG A 674 9.04 -4.40 -6.00
C ARG A 674 10.41 -3.86 -6.38
N ALA A 675 10.44 -2.89 -7.28
CA ALA A 675 11.68 -2.21 -7.68
C ALA A 675 11.67 -0.73 -7.25
N ALA A 676 12.85 -0.19 -6.95
CA ALA A 676 13.10 1.22 -6.63
C ALA A 676 14.29 1.78 -7.44
N VAL A 677 14.32 3.10 -7.65
CA VAL A 677 15.41 3.81 -8.33
C VAL A 677 16.07 4.77 -7.35
N PHE A 678 17.38 4.62 -7.17
CA PHE A 678 18.24 5.52 -6.41
C PHE A 678 19.18 6.24 -7.38
N THR A 679 19.54 7.47 -7.04
CA THR A 679 20.43 8.32 -7.82
C THR A 679 21.45 8.98 -6.91
N PHE A 680 22.69 9.12 -7.37
CA PHE A 680 23.76 9.73 -6.58
C PHE A 680 24.69 10.60 -7.42
N ASN A 681 25.05 11.75 -6.85
CA ASN A 681 26.09 12.64 -7.33
C ASN A 681 26.84 13.25 -6.14
N ASP A 682 26.76 14.56 -5.90
CA ASP A 682 27.18 15.19 -4.63
C ASP A 682 26.32 14.74 -3.43
N THR A 683 25.09 14.25 -3.70
CA THR A 683 24.19 13.72 -2.67
C THR A 683 23.47 12.45 -3.13
N ALA A 684 22.98 11.67 -2.16
CA ALA A 684 22.14 10.50 -2.41
C ALA A 684 20.65 10.88 -2.45
N SER A 685 19.90 10.27 -3.38
CA SER A 685 18.48 10.56 -3.57
C SER A 685 17.68 9.33 -4.01
N LEU A 686 16.39 9.30 -3.67
CA LEU A 686 15.43 8.30 -4.13
C LEU A 686 14.64 8.88 -5.31
N GLY A 687 14.94 8.44 -6.53
CA GLY A 687 14.23 8.86 -7.74
C GLY A 687 12.85 8.21 -7.89
N VAL A 688 12.69 6.94 -7.49
CA VAL A 688 11.41 6.21 -7.50
C VAL A 688 11.33 5.27 -6.29
N ARG A 689 10.22 5.34 -5.54
CA ARG A 689 9.89 4.44 -4.42
C ARG A 689 9.63 3.00 -4.89
N PHE A 690 9.61 2.04 -3.97
CA PHE A 690 9.26 0.65 -4.30
C PHE A 690 7.90 0.54 -5.01
N THR A 691 7.89 -0.06 -6.20
CA THR A 691 6.69 -0.28 -7.03
C THR A 691 6.86 -1.50 -7.94
N SER A 692 5.75 -2.11 -8.37
CA SER A 692 5.71 -3.10 -9.45
C SER A 692 5.45 -2.49 -10.84
N GLN A 693 5.32 -1.16 -10.93
CA GLN A 693 4.99 -0.45 -12.18
C GLN A 693 6.27 -0.09 -12.95
N LEU A 694 6.63 -0.94 -13.92
CA LEU A 694 7.79 -0.81 -14.81
C LEU A 694 7.85 0.54 -15.54
N ASP A 695 6.70 1.08 -15.92
CA ASP A 695 6.54 2.36 -16.59
C ASP A 695 6.88 3.56 -15.66
N VAL A 696 6.47 3.51 -14.40
CA VAL A 696 6.83 4.54 -13.38
C VAL A 696 8.34 4.54 -13.12
N LEU A 697 8.94 3.36 -13.00
CA LEU A 697 10.39 3.18 -12.86
C LEU A 697 11.13 3.77 -14.07
N THR A 698 10.65 3.44 -15.28
CA THR A 698 11.21 3.92 -16.55
C THR A 698 11.01 5.43 -16.75
N ALA A 699 9.90 6.01 -16.27
CA ALA A 699 9.64 7.46 -16.31
C ALA A 699 10.53 8.27 -15.36
N GLY A 700 10.93 7.67 -14.23
CA GLY A 700 11.97 8.18 -13.34
C GLY A 700 13.34 8.21 -14.02
N LEU A 701 13.80 7.06 -14.53
CA LEU A 701 15.08 6.93 -15.23
C LEU A 701 15.22 7.87 -16.44
N ASN A 702 14.17 8.02 -17.24
CA ASN A 702 14.17 8.93 -18.41
C ASN A 702 14.23 10.42 -18.06
N GLY A 703 14.20 10.80 -16.77
CA GLY A 703 14.33 12.17 -16.31
C GLY A 703 15.74 12.60 -15.89
N LEU A 704 16.71 11.69 -15.88
CA LEU A 704 18.01 11.93 -15.22
C LEU A 704 18.97 12.78 -16.07
N THR A 705 19.71 13.66 -15.39
CA THR A 705 20.74 14.53 -15.96
C THR A 705 22.07 14.38 -15.20
N PRO A 706 23.24 14.41 -15.88
CA PRO A 706 24.53 14.26 -15.23
C PRO A 706 25.04 15.60 -14.68
N GLU A 707 25.26 15.69 -13.38
CA GLU A 707 25.74 16.88 -12.67
C GLU A 707 26.43 16.51 -11.35
N GLY A 708 27.32 17.36 -10.83
CA GLY A 708 27.99 17.15 -9.54
C GLY A 708 29.16 16.15 -9.56
N ASN A 709 29.70 15.84 -8.38
CA ASN A 709 30.77 14.85 -8.16
C ASN A 709 30.17 13.45 -7.87
N THR A 710 30.96 12.50 -7.36
CA THR A 710 30.57 11.09 -7.20
C THR A 710 30.68 10.62 -5.74
N ALA A 711 29.57 10.71 -4.99
CA ALA A 711 29.43 10.21 -3.61
C ALA A 711 28.76 8.81 -3.59
N MET A 712 29.49 7.82 -4.09
CA MET A 712 29.04 6.43 -4.25
C MET A 712 28.85 5.70 -2.91
N TYR A 713 29.73 5.93 -1.93
CA TYR A 713 29.59 5.29 -0.60
C TYR A 713 28.41 5.85 0.18
N ASP A 714 28.19 7.17 0.14
CA ASP A 714 27.02 7.82 0.74
C ASP A 714 25.72 7.34 0.07
N GLY A 715 25.70 7.25 -1.26
CA GLY A 715 24.58 6.67 -2.03
C GLY A 715 24.29 5.20 -1.71
N LEU A 716 25.33 4.40 -1.49
CA LEU A 716 25.19 2.99 -1.14
C LEU A 716 24.62 2.84 0.28
N ILE A 717 25.13 3.59 1.26
CA ILE A 717 24.61 3.56 2.63
C ILE A 717 23.15 4.06 2.66
N TYR A 718 22.82 5.13 1.93
CA TYR A 718 21.45 5.65 1.82
C TYR A 718 20.47 4.63 1.22
N SER A 719 20.83 3.99 0.11
CA SER A 719 19.98 2.98 -0.54
C SER A 719 19.83 1.72 0.34
N LEU A 720 20.91 1.21 0.92
CA LEU A 720 20.86 0.09 1.86
C LEU A 720 20.04 0.40 3.13
N TYR A 721 20.05 1.65 3.62
CA TYR A 721 19.17 2.09 4.71
C TYR A 721 17.70 2.12 4.29
N TYR A 722 17.39 2.54 3.07
CA TYR A 722 16.03 2.49 2.53
C TYR A 722 15.51 1.05 2.44
N PHE A 723 16.37 0.05 2.21
CA PHE A 723 16.05 -1.37 2.31
C PHE A 723 15.84 -1.89 3.75
N GLY A 724 16.08 -1.08 4.78
CA GLY A 724 15.91 -1.47 6.18
C GLY A 724 14.45 -1.75 6.54
N GLY A 725 14.24 -2.83 7.29
CA GLY A 725 12.92 -3.35 7.66
C GLY A 725 12.35 -4.39 6.69
N ILE A 726 12.83 -4.43 5.45
CA ILE A 726 12.37 -5.39 4.42
C ILE A 726 12.85 -6.80 4.76
N LYS A 727 11.89 -7.74 4.79
CA LYS A 727 12.08 -9.20 4.86
C LYS A 727 12.14 -9.80 3.44
N GLY A 728 12.72 -10.99 3.28
CA GLY A 728 12.78 -11.69 1.99
C GLY A 728 13.98 -11.29 1.12
N LYS A 729 13.89 -11.58 -0.19
CA LYS A 729 15.01 -11.43 -1.14
C LYS A 729 15.25 -9.94 -1.46
N LYS A 730 16.48 -9.46 -1.25
CA LYS A 730 16.87 -8.06 -1.44
C LYS A 730 18.12 -7.94 -2.32
N ALA A 731 18.09 -7.12 -3.35
CA ALA A 731 19.24 -6.87 -4.22
C ALA A 731 19.34 -5.41 -4.68
N ILE A 732 20.56 -4.90 -4.85
CA ILE A 732 20.84 -3.61 -5.51
C ILE A 732 21.77 -3.84 -6.70
N VAL A 733 21.39 -3.31 -7.85
CA VAL A 733 22.28 -3.12 -9.01
C VAL A 733 22.86 -1.71 -8.97
N LEU A 734 24.17 -1.61 -8.76
CA LEU A 734 24.92 -0.35 -8.79
C LEU A 734 25.49 -0.13 -10.20
N LEU A 735 25.11 0.98 -10.85
CA LEU A 735 25.58 1.38 -12.18
C LEU A 735 26.44 2.65 -12.05
N SER A 736 27.74 2.57 -12.35
CA SER A 736 28.67 3.70 -12.30
C SER A 736 29.82 3.54 -13.32
N ASP A 737 30.45 4.65 -13.70
CA ASP A 737 31.65 4.67 -14.55
C ASP A 737 32.97 4.84 -13.78
N GLY A 738 32.90 5.18 -12.49
CA GLY A 738 33.97 5.94 -11.85
C GLY A 738 34.41 5.48 -10.46
N GLN A 739 35.29 6.30 -9.88
CA GLN A 739 35.75 6.18 -8.51
C GLN A 739 34.95 7.14 -7.63
N ASP A 740 34.68 6.75 -6.38
CA ASP A 740 34.21 7.70 -5.37
C ASP A 740 35.18 8.88 -5.19
N THR A 741 34.61 10.09 -5.17
CA THR A 741 35.33 11.37 -5.08
C THR A 741 34.80 12.31 -4.00
N ALA A 742 33.58 12.10 -3.50
CA ALA A 742 32.86 13.07 -2.69
C ALA A 742 32.13 12.52 -1.45
N SER A 743 32.19 11.21 -1.18
CA SER A 743 31.49 10.64 -0.02
C SER A 743 32.08 11.09 1.32
N HIS A 744 31.21 11.27 2.31
CA HIS A 744 31.60 11.48 3.71
C HIS A 744 32.05 10.17 4.37
N TYR A 745 31.44 9.04 3.99
CA TYR A 745 31.79 7.72 4.51
C TYR A 745 32.94 7.07 3.74
N THR A 746 33.80 6.35 4.44
CA THR A 746 34.88 5.58 3.81
C THR A 746 34.37 4.27 3.20
N PHE A 747 35.10 3.73 2.22
CA PHE A 747 34.87 2.39 1.66
C PHE A 747 34.71 1.30 2.73
N SER A 748 35.46 1.38 3.83
CA SER A 748 35.40 0.42 4.93
C SER A 748 34.08 0.49 5.70
N GLU A 749 33.56 1.70 5.93
CA GLU A 749 32.28 1.91 6.63
C GLU A 749 31.10 1.51 5.73
N ALA A 750 31.17 1.81 4.43
CA ALA A 750 30.18 1.36 3.45
C ALA A 750 30.17 -0.18 3.30
N LEU A 751 31.34 -0.82 3.36
CA LEU A 751 31.45 -2.29 3.35
C LEU A 751 30.93 -2.93 4.65
N GLU A 752 31.15 -2.30 5.82
CA GLU A 752 30.53 -2.77 7.07
C GLU A 752 29.00 -2.64 7.02
N PHE A 753 28.48 -1.53 6.49
CA PHE A 753 27.04 -1.34 6.32
C PHE A 753 26.43 -2.36 5.32
N ALA A 754 27.11 -2.58 4.19
CA ALA A 754 26.74 -3.60 3.20
C ALA A 754 26.59 -4.99 3.83
N ARG A 755 27.60 -5.44 4.61
CA ARG A 755 27.56 -6.72 5.34
C ARG A 755 26.43 -6.83 6.37
N ARG A 756 25.96 -5.71 6.94
CA ARG A 756 24.85 -5.68 7.93
C ARG A 756 23.47 -5.62 7.29
N SER A 757 23.36 -5.13 6.06
CA SER A 757 22.07 -4.87 5.38
C SER A 757 21.27 -6.12 4.99
N GLY A 758 21.97 -7.25 4.75
CA GLY A 758 21.40 -8.44 4.13
C GLY A 758 20.89 -8.21 2.69
N VAL A 759 21.49 -7.27 1.94
CA VAL A 759 21.14 -6.94 0.55
C VAL A 759 22.30 -7.33 -0.38
N ALA A 760 22.03 -8.14 -1.40
CA ALA A 760 23.03 -8.56 -2.37
C ALA A 760 23.38 -7.41 -3.33
N ILE A 761 24.67 -7.04 -3.44
CA ILE A 761 25.13 -5.95 -4.31
C ILE A 761 25.67 -6.52 -5.63
N TYR A 762 25.07 -6.10 -6.74
CA TYR A 762 25.55 -6.38 -8.09
C TYR A 762 26.11 -5.11 -8.71
N SER A 763 27.42 -5.01 -8.91
CA SER A 763 28.06 -3.79 -9.40
C SER A 763 28.41 -3.89 -10.89
N VAL A 764 27.87 -2.99 -11.72
CA VAL A 764 28.19 -2.87 -13.14
C VAL A 764 29.06 -1.62 -13.36
N GLY A 765 30.35 -1.84 -13.63
CA GLY A 765 31.25 -0.79 -14.09
C GLY A 765 31.09 -0.56 -15.60
N ILE A 766 30.62 0.61 -15.99
CA ILE A 766 30.36 1.00 -17.38
C ILE A 766 31.60 1.71 -17.95
N ASP A 767 32.11 1.28 -19.12
CA ASP A 767 33.26 1.88 -19.81
C ASP A 767 34.58 1.89 -19.00
N MET A 768 34.61 1.17 -17.87
CA MET A 768 35.69 1.18 -16.88
C MET A 768 36.89 0.30 -17.31
N PRO A 769 38.05 0.87 -17.68
CA PRO A 769 39.17 0.12 -18.25
C PRO A 769 39.96 -0.68 -17.19
N GLN A 770 40.73 -1.67 -17.65
CA GLN A 770 41.50 -2.59 -16.78
C GLN A 770 42.59 -1.92 -15.94
N LYS A 771 42.99 -0.69 -16.27
CA LYS A 771 43.98 0.09 -15.50
C LYS A 771 43.46 0.54 -14.13
N ASP A 772 42.13 0.67 -13.96
CA ASP A 772 41.51 1.26 -12.77
C ASP A 772 41.26 0.17 -11.70
N TYR A 773 42.31 -0.61 -11.44
CA TYR A 773 42.32 -1.85 -10.65
C TYR A 773 41.74 -1.70 -9.24
N ASP A 774 42.05 -0.61 -8.55
CA ASP A 774 41.56 -0.34 -7.20
C ASP A 774 40.03 -0.15 -7.15
N VAL A 775 39.47 0.58 -8.13
CA VAL A 775 38.01 0.75 -8.27
C VAL A 775 37.34 -0.59 -8.55
N ARG A 776 37.88 -1.34 -9.51
CA ARG A 776 37.37 -2.67 -9.90
C ARG A 776 37.42 -3.66 -8.72
N ALA A 777 38.50 -3.64 -7.94
CA ALA A 777 38.67 -4.47 -6.75
C ALA A 777 37.71 -4.09 -5.61
N LYS A 778 37.42 -2.79 -5.41
CA LYS A 778 36.44 -2.30 -4.43
C LYS A 778 35.01 -2.72 -4.80
N LEU A 779 34.62 -2.57 -6.06
CA LEU A 779 33.31 -3.00 -6.56
C LEU A 779 33.14 -4.52 -6.48
N GLN A 780 34.14 -5.30 -6.93
CA GLN A 780 34.17 -6.76 -6.75
C GLN A 780 34.03 -7.16 -5.27
N LYS A 781 34.73 -6.47 -4.36
CA LYS A 781 34.67 -6.79 -2.94
C LYS A 781 33.29 -6.51 -2.32
N LEU A 782 32.63 -5.40 -2.66
CA LEU A 782 31.26 -5.11 -2.20
C LEU A 782 30.28 -6.22 -2.62
N ALA A 783 30.42 -6.70 -3.85
CA ALA A 783 29.62 -7.81 -4.37
C ALA A 783 29.94 -9.15 -3.67
N ASP A 784 31.21 -9.55 -3.63
CA ASP A 784 31.66 -10.84 -3.06
C ASP A 784 31.35 -11.00 -1.56
N GLU A 785 31.27 -9.90 -0.82
CA GLU A 785 31.01 -9.87 0.62
C GLU A 785 29.51 -9.93 0.94
N THR A 786 28.66 -9.45 0.01
CA THR A 786 27.19 -9.48 0.11
C THR A 786 26.52 -10.63 -0.66
N GLY A 787 27.30 -11.46 -1.35
CA GLY A 787 26.80 -12.60 -2.13
C GLY A 787 26.31 -12.27 -3.55
N GLY A 788 26.51 -11.04 -4.02
CA GLY A 788 26.24 -10.62 -5.40
C GLY A 788 27.44 -10.82 -6.33
N ARG A 789 27.48 -10.09 -7.47
CA ARG A 789 28.56 -10.19 -8.47
C ARG A 789 28.94 -8.84 -9.08
N SER A 790 30.22 -8.67 -9.43
CA SER A 790 30.63 -7.56 -10.30
C SER A 790 30.64 -7.95 -11.78
N PHE A 791 30.38 -6.94 -12.62
CA PHE A 791 30.46 -7.02 -14.08
C PHE A 791 31.11 -5.73 -14.60
N PHE A 792 31.91 -5.83 -15.66
CA PHE A 792 32.57 -4.68 -16.28
C PHE A 792 32.36 -4.75 -17.79
N ILE A 793 31.68 -3.75 -18.35
CA ILE A 793 31.18 -3.74 -19.73
C ILE A 793 31.69 -2.53 -20.51
N ALA A 794 31.72 -2.63 -21.84
CA ALA A 794 31.90 -1.48 -22.73
C ALA A 794 30.56 -0.84 -23.13
N ALA A 795 29.48 -1.64 -23.29
CA ALA A 795 28.15 -1.16 -23.65
C ALA A 795 27.02 -2.01 -23.05
N ALA A 796 25.83 -1.43 -22.86
CA ALA A 796 24.67 -2.13 -22.28
C ALA A 796 24.08 -3.22 -23.19
N SER A 797 24.54 -3.37 -24.44
CA SER A 797 24.27 -4.55 -25.26
C SER A 797 24.91 -5.83 -24.72
N GLU A 798 25.89 -5.73 -23.83
CA GLU A 798 26.49 -6.89 -23.15
C GLU A 798 25.64 -7.36 -21.95
N LEU A 799 24.74 -6.51 -21.44
CA LEU A 799 24.02 -6.74 -20.19
C LEU A 799 22.82 -7.68 -20.29
N GLU A 800 22.28 -7.93 -21.48
CA GLU A 800 21.14 -8.85 -21.66
C GLU A 800 21.45 -10.25 -21.08
N LYS A 801 22.68 -10.73 -21.27
CA LYS A 801 23.16 -11.99 -20.67
C LYS A 801 23.54 -11.87 -19.19
N VAL A 802 23.93 -10.67 -18.74
CA VAL A 802 24.27 -10.41 -17.34
C VAL A 802 23.01 -10.42 -16.49
N PHE A 803 21.96 -9.70 -16.90
CA PHE A 803 20.72 -9.63 -16.13
C PHE A 803 19.92 -10.93 -16.16
N ALA A 804 19.95 -11.72 -17.24
CA ALA A 804 19.38 -13.07 -17.23
C ALA A 804 20.05 -13.98 -16.18
N VAL A 805 21.37 -13.86 -15.99
CA VAL A 805 22.11 -14.59 -14.94
C VAL A 805 21.80 -14.01 -13.54
N VAL A 806 21.70 -12.69 -13.38
CA VAL A 806 21.30 -12.09 -12.08
C VAL A 806 19.86 -12.48 -11.70
N GLU A 807 18.95 -12.53 -12.67
CA GLU A 807 17.58 -13.01 -12.49
C GLU A 807 17.57 -14.48 -12.04
N GLU A 808 18.28 -15.36 -12.73
CA GLU A 808 18.41 -16.78 -12.35
C GLU A 808 19.04 -16.94 -10.96
N GLU A 809 20.11 -16.21 -10.65
CA GLU A 809 20.78 -16.26 -9.34
C GLU A 809 19.92 -15.71 -8.19
N LEU A 810 18.98 -14.80 -8.46
CA LEU A 810 18.00 -14.30 -7.49
C LEU A 810 16.78 -15.21 -7.38
N ARG A 811 16.26 -15.76 -8.48
CA ARG A 811 15.07 -16.62 -8.47
C ARG A 811 15.36 -18.02 -7.93
N SER A 812 16.50 -18.63 -8.26
CA SER A 812 16.83 -20.02 -7.91
C SER A 812 17.85 -20.11 -6.76
N GLN A 813 17.37 -20.08 -5.51
CA GLN A 813 18.22 -20.06 -4.32
C GLN A 813 17.87 -21.15 -3.30
N TYR A 814 18.89 -21.75 -2.68
CA TYR A 814 18.75 -22.58 -1.49
C TYR A 814 18.79 -21.71 -0.24
N MET A 815 17.77 -21.79 0.60
CA MET A 815 17.78 -21.15 1.91
C MET A 815 18.21 -22.19 2.95
N LEU A 816 19.36 -21.94 3.58
CA LEU A 816 19.92 -22.75 4.66
C LEU A 816 19.80 -21.94 5.96
N ALA A 817 18.94 -22.37 6.90
CA ALA A 817 18.86 -21.72 8.21
C ALA A 817 19.50 -22.59 9.29
N TYR A 818 20.33 -22.00 10.15
CA TYR A 818 20.95 -22.68 11.30
C TYR A 818 20.88 -21.80 12.55
N GLN A 819 20.96 -22.43 13.72
CA GLN A 819 21.14 -21.73 15.00
C GLN A 819 22.64 -21.77 15.35
N SER A 820 23.23 -20.61 15.66
CA SER A 820 24.65 -20.54 16.01
C SER A 820 24.96 -21.33 17.28
N THR A 821 26.06 -22.08 17.28
CA THR A 821 26.62 -22.73 18.48
C THR A 821 27.48 -21.79 19.33
N ASN A 822 27.60 -20.51 18.95
CA ASN A 822 28.28 -19.46 19.72
C ASN A 822 27.25 -18.55 20.42
N PRO A 823 27.00 -18.73 21.74
CA PRO A 823 25.94 -18.02 22.48
C PRO A 823 26.30 -16.57 22.85
N SER A 824 27.39 -16.02 22.33
CA SER A 824 27.70 -14.61 22.51
C SER A 824 26.79 -13.73 21.64
N ARG A 825 26.33 -12.59 22.16
CA ARG A 825 25.74 -11.49 21.36
C ARG A 825 26.71 -10.31 21.37
N ASP A 826 27.89 -10.54 20.78
CA ASP A 826 28.94 -9.55 20.62
C ASP A 826 29.00 -9.02 19.18
N ASP A 827 29.15 -7.70 19.01
CA ASP A 827 29.18 -7.02 17.69
C ASP A 827 30.49 -7.29 16.92
N LYS A 828 30.75 -8.57 16.63
CA LYS A 828 31.87 -9.08 15.84
C LYS A 828 31.34 -9.85 14.65
N PHE A 829 31.95 -9.60 13.49
CA PHE A 829 31.67 -10.35 12.28
C PHE A 829 32.08 -11.81 12.45
N ARG A 830 31.13 -12.73 12.25
CA ARG A 830 31.36 -14.19 12.19
C ARG A 830 31.47 -14.59 10.74
N THR A 831 32.52 -15.32 10.36
CA THR A 831 32.65 -15.77 8.97
C THR A 831 31.76 -16.97 8.71
N VAL A 832 31.16 -17.01 7.52
CA VAL A 832 30.31 -18.12 7.07
C VAL A 832 30.89 -18.70 5.79
N GLU A 833 30.98 -20.03 5.74
CA GLU A 833 31.38 -20.79 4.56
C GLU A 833 30.36 -21.91 4.32
N VAL A 834 29.89 -22.03 3.08
CA VAL A 834 29.01 -23.13 2.66
C VAL A 834 29.79 -24.01 1.69
N GLN A 835 30.13 -25.21 2.15
CA GLN A 835 30.84 -26.22 1.36
C GLN A 835 29.84 -27.17 0.69
N LEU A 836 30.20 -27.68 -0.50
CA LEU A 836 29.37 -28.60 -1.28
C LEU A 836 30.03 -29.97 -1.40
N ALA A 837 29.26 -31.03 -1.19
CA ALA A 837 29.73 -32.42 -1.31
C ALA A 837 29.99 -32.86 -2.77
N ARG A 838 29.42 -32.15 -3.76
CA ARG A 838 29.54 -32.48 -5.19
C ARG A 838 30.69 -31.68 -5.85
N PRO A 839 31.73 -32.34 -6.40
CA PRO A 839 32.90 -31.65 -6.94
C PRO A 839 32.58 -30.91 -8.24
N GLY A 840 33.04 -29.65 -8.34
CA GLY A 840 32.83 -28.81 -9.52
C GLY A 840 31.57 -27.94 -9.49
N LEU A 841 30.88 -27.89 -8.34
CA LEU A 841 29.90 -26.86 -8.01
C LEU A 841 30.53 -25.83 -7.05
N GLU A 842 29.99 -24.61 -7.05
CA GLU A 842 30.37 -23.52 -6.13
C GLU A 842 29.11 -22.94 -5.47
N ALA A 843 29.14 -22.73 -4.15
CA ALA A 843 28.06 -22.08 -3.41
C ALA A 843 28.39 -20.60 -3.17
N LYS A 844 27.49 -19.72 -3.60
CA LYS A 844 27.54 -18.27 -3.37
C LYS A 844 26.53 -17.89 -2.31
N THR A 845 26.99 -17.24 -1.25
CA THR A 845 26.16 -16.65 -0.19
C THR A 845 26.97 -15.54 0.50
N VAL A 846 26.40 -14.89 1.51
CA VAL A 846 27.08 -13.87 2.32
C VAL A 846 28.33 -14.44 3.00
N ARG A 847 29.42 -13.64 3.09
CA ARG A 847 30.70 -14.09 3.68
C ARG A 847 30.68 -14.23 5.21
N GLY A 848 29.60 -13.82 5.84
CA GLY A 848 29.45 -13.76 7.28
C GLY A 848 28.30 -12.85 7.68
N TYR A 849 28.10 -12.71 8.99
CA TYR A 849 27.04 -11.88 9.58
C TYR A 849 27.53 -11.22 10.87
N TYR A 850 26.73 -10.30 11.40
CA TYR A 850 26.89 -9.76 12.76
C TYR A 850 25.71 -10.28 13.63
N PRO A 851 25.98 -10.84 14.82
CA PRO A 851 24.95 -11.23 15.81
C PRO A 851 24.31 -10.04 16.53
#